data_AF-A0A0V0TW29-F1
#
_entry.id   AF-A0A0V0TW29-F1
#
_cell.length_a   1.000
_cell.length_b   1.000
_cell.length_c   1.000
_cell.angle_alpha   90.00
_cell.angle_beta   90.00
_cell.angle_gamma   90.00
#
_symmetry.space_group_name_H-M   'P 1'
#
loop_
_entity.id
_entity.type
_entity.pdbx_description
1 polymer ?
#
loop_
_entity_poly.entity_id
_entity_poly.type
_entity_poly.pdbx_seq_one_letter_code
_entity_poly.pdbx_strand_id
1 'polypeptide(L)'
;MKQSHWEMALCFSFLLFFILIIKAHGFSSRCPCEPDYKCVLNNCVLNVDCPTVKKQGNGPPKFCKDAFDPNRRPPSKLESWFTEDIFNDLFPKANLGWGANKCFPYNYKAFIIAARYFPEFGTESPTNGFTARENYRRDLAAFFAHAIQETGENDASLYSNMDVEQAHACFYRGGFYNWFEGGPGSSFLPPNSSGYSPTDGDKCNPAGRYCSTNAELDHFYPCSNEQEGNYYKGCYFGRGAIQLSYNFNYGQFQQWLYSQNIIVDLLKNPNLLMTKVDPPLAILGSVWFYMTPQPPKPAMHDIIMDTIPGNWESGPVNREAGYFGPIFGPTSLIINNECSGEDQSEPGGPGESRRIKAFKWFCDYFGVPTGDEELLSCKNMPKKFGDFSNFLSFQPDWSSTWKEKPCSCAPAQYGGMIPYFQPGYYPERYVRLNEQNRRRCVQSVNIFKRCFVIWMKSMHFKQFCHFTAFSLIFLIYLTDVTFGFSCDPSKKLAFSKTKNFRLVAEGSEKGHVKSVVECLDMCYKNDQCISFNYRPDGNTCEIIYAGVSRGAELEQEEANYFYQKICTESLGHCLVSFNRIPQLQFIGYARNVLRQIDVETCLSKCLTISKSRGAGYNCKSVVYYYPDSECILNSESIESKPDLSSPAEADTGDVDYFTNDCTGDWSEWSKWSVCNSDGKQSRTRQCSVYGSCPGEKEEIRQCESESSLTKTESTSVTPDPVSESCPPKPIYKPCESCSSVDQPEISAIFIPVSNE
;
A
#
# COMPACT_ATOMS: atom_id res chain seq x y z
N MET A 1 43.23 68.79 56.50
CA MET A 1 42.24 68.80 55.40
C MET A 1 41.99 67.33 55.08
N LYS A 2 40.87 66.66 55.44
CA LYS A 2 39.42 67.00 55.32
C LYS A 2 39.04 67.36 53.88
N GLN A 3 37.99 66.67 53.38
CA GLN A 3 37.63 66.43 51.96
C GLN A 3 38.65 65.50 51.23
N SER A 4 38.27 64.48 50.45
CA SER A 4 36.94 64.04 49.98
C SER A 4 36.70 62.51 50.03
N HIS A 5 37.02 61.82 51.15
CA HIS A 5 36.76 60.37 51.34
C HIS A 5 35.30 59.89 51.10
N TRP A 6 34.34 60.81 50.91
CA TRP A 6 32.94 60.50 50.58
C TRP A 6 32.71 60.22 49.09
N GLU A 7 33.52 60.75 48.17
CA GLU A 7 33.26 60.64 46.72
C GLU A 7 33.61 59.25 46.16
N MET A 8 34.72 58.66 46.61
CA MET A 8 35.14 57.30 46.22
C MET A 8 34.16 56.21 46.71
N ALA A 9 33.58 56.38 47.90
CA ALA A 9 32.60 55.43 48.44
C ALA A 9 31.27 55.48 47.69
N LEU A 10 30.81 56.68 47.30
CA LEU A 10 29.59 56.84 46.50
C LEU A 10 29.72 56.23 45.10
N CYS A 11 30.87 56.41 44.43
CA CYS A 11 31.10 55.78 43.11
C CYS A 11 31.11 54.24 43.17
N PHE A 12 31.74 53.63 44.18
CA PHE A 12 31.73 52.17 44.32
C PHE A 12 30.33 51.63 44.66
N SER A 13 29.58 52.31 45.52
CA SER A 13 28.18 51.95 45.78
C SER A 13 27.30 52.10 44.53
N PHE A 14 27.47 53.14 43.72
CA PHE A 14 26.72 53.29 42.47
C PHE A 14 27.06 52.21 41.45
N LEU A 15 28.33 51.82 41.32
CA LEU A 15 28.74 50.76 40.40
C LEU A 15 28.22 49.38 40.84
N LEU A 16 28.27 49.08 42.15
CA LEU A 16 27.66 47.86 42.72
C LEU A 16 26.14 47.87 42.58
N PHE A 17 25.48 49.03 42.75
CA PHE A 17 24.03 49.16 42.56
C PHE A 17 23.63 48.99 41.09
N PHE A 18 24.40 49.51 40.13
CA PHE A 18 24.18 49.25 38.71
C PHE A 18 24.44 47.79 38.33
N ILE A 19 25.50 47.15 38.85
CA ILE A 19 25.77 45.73 38.62
C ILE A 19 24.69 44.84 39.26
N LEU A 20 24.14 45.25 40.41
CA LEU A 20 23.00 44.56 41.05
C LEU A 20 21.68 44.81 40.31
N ILE A 21 21.43 46.00 39.76
CA ILE A 21 20.26 46.25 38.89
C ILE A 21 20.34 45.41 37.61
N ILE A 22 21.51 45.37 36.96
CA ILE A 22 21.76 44.54 35.76
C ILE A 22 21.66 43.04 36.08
N LYS A 23 21.92 42.61 37.33
CA LYS A 23 21.73 41.21 37.77
C LYS A 23 20.37 40.88 38.39
N ALA A 24 19.57 41.87 38.82
CA ALA A 24 18.28 41.66 39.46
C ALA A 24 17.08 41.86 38.52
N HIS A 25 17.25 42.61 37.42
CA HIS A 25 16.31 42.69 36.31
C HIS A 25 17.02 42.39 35.00
N GLY A 26 17.60 41.19 34.90
CA GLY A 26 17.69 40.55 33.60
C GLY A 26 16.28 40.48 33.03
N PHE A 27 16.03 41.19 31.94
CA PHE A 27 14.74 41.20 31.26
C PHE A 27 14.42 39.76 30.84
N SER A 28 13.62 39.07 31.65
CA SER A 28 12.82 37.95 31.16
C SER A 28 12.03 38.51 29.99
N SER A 29 12.22 37.91 28.81
CA SER A 29 11.57 38.31 27.57
C SER A 29 10.07 38.08 27.73
N ARG A 30 9.39 39.10 28.27
CA ARG A 30 7.93 39.24 28.26
C ARG A 30 7.49 39.43 26.81
N CYS A 31 7.44 38.30 26.12
CA CYS A 31 6.61 38.03 24.97
C CYS A 31 5.23 38.70 25.19
N PRO A 32 4.96 39.85 24.55
CA PRO A 32 3.87 40.73 24.92
C PRO A 32 2.59 40.26 24.23
N CYS A 33 2.04 39.15 24.73
CA CYS A 33 0.78 38.59 24.24
C CYS A 33 -0.43 39.37 24.79
N GLU A 34 -1.54 39.33 24.05
CA GLU A 34 -2.83 39.82 24.51
C GLU A 34 -3.36 38.99 25.69
N PRO A 35 -4.31 39.49 26.51
CA PRO A 35 -4.75 38.81 27.74
C PRO A 35 -5.25 37.36 27.55
N ASP A 36 -5.87 37.08 26.41
CA ASP A 36 -6.40 35.75 26.07
C ASP A 36 -5.33 34.79 25.50
N TYR A 37 -4.07 35.23 25.42
CA TYR A 37 -2.95 34.49 24.86
C TYR A 37 -1.83 34.29 25.89
N LYS A 38 -1.23 33.10 25.89
CA LYS A 38 -0.04 32.79 26.68
C LYS A 38 1.18 32.72 25.77
N CYS A 39 2.34 33.09 26.30
CA CYS A 39 3.57 32.89 25.54
C CYS A 39 4.09 31.47 25.68
N VAL A 40 4.26 30.79 24.55
CA VAL A 40 4.97 29.52 24.43
C VAL A 40 6.10 29.70 23.41
N LEU A 41 7.34 29.37 23.76
CA LEU A 41 8.48 29.37 22.82
C LEU A 41 8.75 30.71 22.09
N ASN A 42 8.43 31.84 22.72
CA ASN A 42 8.42 33.21 22.16
C ASN A 42 7.38 33.43 21.04
N ASN A 43 6.29 32.66 21.07
CA ASN A 43 5.11 32.81 20.24
C ASN A 43 3.86 33.00 21.13
N CYS A 44 2.86 33.74 20.66
CA CYS A 44 1.61 33.93 21.41
C CYS A 44 0.59 32.89 20.96
N VAL A 45 0.20 32.02 21.89
CA VAL A 45 -0.75 30.92 21.65
C VAL A 45 -2.01 31.15 22.47
N LEU A 46 -3.18 30.92 21.88
CA LEU A 46 -4.47 31.05 22.56
C LEU A 46 -4.49 30.27 23.88
N ASN A 47 -4.80 30.96 24.97
CA ASN A 47 -4.91 30.40 26.31
C ASN A 47 -6.34 29.92 26.56
N VAL A 48 -6.68 28.78 25.97
CA VAL A 48 -8.03 28.19 26.05
C VAL A 48 -8.16 27.17 27.19
N ASP A 49 -9.22 27.32 28.00
CA ASP A 49 -9.66 26.32 28.98
C ASP A 49 -10.61 25.32 28.31
N CYS A 50 -10.06 24.19 27.86
CA CYS A 50 -10.84 23.19 27.15
C CYS A 50 -11.82 22.43 28.07
N PRO A 51 -13.05 22.13 27.58
CA PRO A 51 -14.00 21.25 28.28
C PRO A 51 -13.35 19.97 28.80
N THR A 52 -13.62 19.65 30.06
CA THR A 52 -13.07 18.44 30.71
C THR A 52 -13.66 17.19 30.05
N VAL A 53 -12.83 16.46 29.32
CA VAL A 53 -13.24 15.22 28.64
C VAL A 53 -13.58 14.14 29.65
N LYS A 54 -14.58 13.31 29.33
CA LYS A 54 -14.93 12.13 30.11
C LYS A 54 -13.75 11.16 30.17
N LYS A 55 -13.11 11.11 31.33
CA LYS A 55 -12.10 10.10 31.69
C LYS A 55 -12.69 8.70 31.55
N GLN A 56 -12.00 7.84 30.80
CA GLN A 56 -12.46 6.47 30.55
C GLN A 56 -11.61 5.43 31.30
N GLY A 57 -12.20 4.28 31.60
CA GLY A 57 -11.53 3.22 32.35
C GLY A 57 -11.26 3.55 33.83
N ASN A 58 -10.42 2.74 34.47
CA ASN A 58 -10.16 2.81 35.91
C ASN A 58 -9.13 3.88 36.32
N GLY A 59 -8.52 4.56 35.35
CA GLY A 59 -7.45 5.52 35.57
C GLY A 59 -6.09 4.90 35.89
N PRO A 60 -5.07 5.73 36.14
CA PRO A 60 -3.70 5.26 36.33
C PRO A 60 -3.57 4.48 37.65
N PRO A 61 -2.79 3.38 37.68
CA PRO A 61 -2.58 2.60 38.89
C PRO A 61 -1.83 3.43 39.94
N LYS A 62 -2.15 3.22 41.23
CA LYS A 62 -1.50 3.93 42.35
C LYS A 62 0.03 3.74 42.39
N PHE A 63 0.51 2.61 41.88
CA PHE A 63 1.93 2.27 41.80
C PHE A 63 2.23 1.76 40.38
N CYS A 64 3.33 2.24 39.82
CA CYS A 64 3.81 1.88 38.49
C CYS A 64 5.35 1.96 38.47
N LYS A 65 5.96 1.35 37.45
CA LYS A 65 7.36 1.62 37.12
C LYS A 65 7.44 2.95 36.37
N ASP A 66 8.32 3.85 36.78
CA ASP A 66 8.61 5.04 35.99
C ASP A 66 9.32 4.67 34.68
N ALA A 67 9.07 5.42 33.61
CA ALA A 67 9.79 5.25 32.35
C ALA A 67 11.32 5.38 32.55
N PHE A 68 12.09 4.49 31.92
CA PHE A 68 13.53 4.36 32.11
C PHE A 68 14.24 4.00 30.80
N ASP A 69 15.47 4.49 30.60
CA ASP A 69 16.30 4.10 29.46
C ASP A 69 17.37 3.08 29.92
N PRO A 70 17.29 1.80 29.52
CA PRO A 70 18.30 0.81 29.90
C PRO A 70 19.69 1.11 29.33
N ASN A 71 19.78 1.82 28.20
CA ASN A 71 21.06 2.20 27.58
C ASN A 71 21.62 3.53 28.10
N ARG A 72 20.86 4.27 28.93
CA ARG A 72 21.25 5.58 29.50
C ARG A 72 21.81 6.56 28.47
N ARG A 73 21.13 6.70 27.32
CA ARG A 73 21.52 7.61 26.24
C ARG A 73 21.59 9.05 26.73
N PRO A 74 22.51 9.86 26.17
CA PRO A 74 22.58 11.29 26.47
C PRO A 74 21.25 11.97 26.11
N PRO A 75 20.89 13.08 26.79
CA PRO A 75 19.73 13.89 26.42
C PRO A 75 19.76 14.32 24.95
N SER A 76 18.61 14.30 24.29
CA SER A 76 18.46 14.87 22.95
C SER A 76 18.45 16.40 23.06
N LYS A 77 18.96 17.09 22.02
CA LYS A 77 18.87 18.55 21.92
C LYS A 77 17.40 19.03 21.86
N LEU A 78 16.45 18.16 21.52
CA LEU A 78 15.01 18.43 21.62
C LEU A 78 14.61 18.87 23.04
N GLU A 79 15.21 18.27 24.06
CA GLU A 79 14.92 18.55 25.48
C GLU A 79 15.34 19.97 25.92
N SER A 80 16.12 20.69 25.10
CA SER A 80 16.51 22.08 25.40
C SER A 80 15.46 23.10 25.01
N TRP A 81 14.40 22.70 24.29
CA TRP A 81 13.37 23.61 23.80
C TRP A 81 11.95 23.06 23.99
N PHE A 82 11.72 21.77 23.76
CA PHE A 82 10.42 21.14 23.99
C PHE A 82 10.36 20.58 25.41
N THR A 83 9.61 21.24 26.30
CA THR A 83 9.57 20.96 27.75
C THR A 83 8.33 20.15 28.18
N GLU A 84 8.33 19.66 29.42
CA GLU A 84 7.18 18.96 30.01
C GLU A 84 5.91 19.84 30.03
N ASP A 85 6.05 21.13 30.33
CA ASP A 85 4.92 22.07 30.32
C ASP A 85 4.30 22.20 28.92
N ILE A 86 5.12 22.23 27.86
CA ILE A 86 4.65 22.29 26.46
C ILE A 86 3.97 20.98 26.07
N PHE A 87 4.55 19.83 26.43
CA PHE A 87 3.92 18.53 26.18
C PHE A 87 2.56 18.42 26.90
N ASN A 88 2.48 18.89 28.15
CA ASN A 88 1.26 18.84 28.95
C ASN A 88 0.19 19.83 28.46
N ASP A 89 0.59 20.99 27.91
CA ASP A 89 -0.33 21.93 27.26
C ASP A 89 -0.86 21.41 25.91
N LEU A 90 -0.02 20.69 25.14
CA LEU A 90 -0.43 20.09 23.87
C LEU A 90 -1.28 18.82 24.04
N PHE A 91 -1.05 18.03 25.09
CA PHE A 91 -1.71 16.73 25.28
C PHE A 91 -2.43 16.57 26.64
N PRO A 92 -3.24 17.55 27.10
CA PRO A 92 -3.96 17.46 28.37
C PRO A 92 -5.00 16.34 28.37
N LYS A 93 -5.44 15.92 27.18
CA LYS A 93 -6.42 14.84 26.95
C LYS A 93 -5.81 13.45 26.80
N ALA A 94 -4.48 13.30 26.80
CA ALA A 94 -3.81 12.02 26.53
C ALA A 94 -4.31 10.87 27.44
N ASN A 95 -4.10 9.62 27.00
CA ASN A 95 -4.44 8.41 27.75
C ASN A 95 -5.92 8.40 28.19
N LEU A 96 -6.83 8.42 27.23
CA LEU A 96 -8.29 8.38 27.47
C LEU A 96 -8.83 9.47 28.42
N GLY A 97 -8.31 10.70 28.31
CA GLY A 97 -8.72 11.86 29.10
C GLY A 97 -8.04 11.99 30.48
N TRP A 98 -7.07 11.12 30.81
CA TRP A 98 -6.33 11.19 32.08
C TRP A 98 -5.11 12.11 32.05
N GLY A 99 -4.73 12.60 30.87
CA GLY A 99 -3.56 13.45 30.65
C GLY A 99 -2.24 12.67 30.67
N ALA A 100 -1.13 13.41 30.65
CA ALA A 100 0.24 12.91 30.62
C ALA A 100 0.71 12.25 31.94
N ASN A 101 -0.02 11.26 32.44
CA ASN A 101 0.32 10.59 33.70
C ASN A 101 1.56 9.69 33.55
N LYS A 102 2.50 9.78 34.50
CA LYS A 102 3.75 8.97 34.51
C LYS A 102 3.54 7.45 34.48
N CYS A 103 2.38 6.96 34.93
CA CYS A 103 2.03 5.54 34.94
C CYS A 103 1.37 5.06 33.64
N PHE A 104 1.16 5.94 32.67
CA PHE A 104 0.59 5.62 31.37
C PHE A 104 1.58 5.83 30.22
N PRO A 105 1.36 5.18 29.06
CA PRO A 105 2.36 5.12 27.98
C PRO A 105 2.71 6.48 27.37
N TYR A 106 1.76 7.42 27.34
CA TYR A 106 1.98 8.75 26.80
C TYR A 106 2.23 9.77 27.92
N ASN A 107 3.51 10.10 28.13
CA ASN A 107 3.94 11.16 29.05
C ASN A 107 5.27 11.74 28.55
N TYR A 108 5.62 12.94 29.02
CA TYR A 108 6.83 13.64 28.56
C TYR A 108 8.12 12.85 28.80
N LYS A 109 8.27 12.20 29.96
CA LYS A 109 9.44 11.36 30.26
C LYS A 109 9.59 10.20 29.27
N ALA A 110 8.48 9.59 28.87
CA ALA A 110 8.47 8.56 27.84
C ALA A 110 8.83 9.13 26.45
N PHE A 111 8.34 10.33 26.15
CA PHE A 111 8.62 11.02 24.88
C PHE A 111 10.10 11.37 24.72
N ILE A 112 10.73 11.99 25.72
CA ILE A 112 12.16 12.33 25.64
C ILE A 112 13.06 11.09 25.61
N ILE A 113 12.72 10.02 26.34
CA ILE A 113 13.47 8.76 26.25
C ILE A 113 13.40 8.20 24.82
N ALA A 114 12.26 8.25 24.16
CA ALA A 114 12.14 7.84 22.77
C ALA A 114 13.01 8.72 21.83
N ALA A 115 12.95 10.05 21.98
CA ALA A 115 13.74 10.98 21.17
C ALA A 115 15.27 10.77 21.31
N ARG A 116 15.78 10.30 22.46
CA ARG A 116 17.21 10.00 22.64
C ARG A 116 17.73 8.85 21.78
N TYR A 117 16.86 8.00 21.24
CA TYR A 117 17.26 6.96 20.30
C TYR A 117 17.39 7.47 18.85
N PHE A 118 16.83 8.65 18.57
CA PHE A 118 16.82 9.32 17.28
C PHE A 118 17.28 10.78 17.48
N PRO A 119 18.58 11.02 17.77
CA PRO A 119 19.06 12.34 18.17
C PRO A 119 18.82 13.44 17.11
N GLU A 120 18.58 13.06 15.85
CA GLU A 120 18.20 13.93 14.74
C GLU A 120 16.77 14.49 14.86
N PHE A 121 15.85 13.72 15.45
CA PHE A 121 14.42 14.02 15.54
C PHE A 121 14.14 15.29 16.36
N GLY A 122 13.58 16.31 15.71
CA GLY A 122 13.34 17.63 16.28
C GLY A 122 14.62 18.33 16.75
N THR A 123 15.76 18.07 16.09
CA THR A 123 17.03 18.77 16.38
C THR A 123 17.85 19.23 15.15
N GLU A 124 17.65 18.56 14.01
CA GLU A 124 18.35 18.84 12.75
C GLU A 124 18.04 20.23 12.17
N SER A 125 18.96 20.74 11.35
CA SER A 125 18.85 22.04 10.70
C SER A 125 19.60 22.08 9.36
N PRO A 126 19.12 21.36 8.34
CA PRO A 126 19.68 21.40 6.99
C PRO A 126 19.43 22.75 6.31
N THR A 127 20.17 23.03 5.23
CA THR A 127 20.02 24.25 4.43
C THR A 127 19.03 23.99 3.30
N ASN A 128 17.75 24.23 3.57
CA ASN A 128 16.62 23.84 2.72
C ASN A 128 15.59 24.97 2.49
N GLY A 129 15.95 26.22 2.80
CA GLY A 129 15.05 27.39 2.72
C GLY A 129 14.42 27.80 4.06
N PHE A 130 14.39 26.91 5.06
CA PHE A 130 13.95 27.24 6.42
C PHE A 130 15.12 27.55 7.35
N THR A 131 14.89 28.40 8.36
CA THR A 131 15.86 28.60 9.43
C THR A 131 15.95 27.33 10.30
N ALA A 132 17.06 27.21 11.05
CA ALA A 132 17.26 26.08 11.97
C ALA A 132 16.08 25.87 12.93
N ARG A 133 15.48 26.97 13.46
CA ARG A 133 14.33 26.93 14.36
C ARG A 133 13.07 26.40 13.70
N GLU A 134 12.86 26.76 12.44
CA GLU A 134 11.67 26.36 11.68
C GLU A 134 11.76 24.88 11.32
N ASN A 135 12.93 24.41 10.86
CA ASN A 135 13.19 23.00 10.58
C ASN A 135 12.85 22.08 11.77
N TYR A 136 13.52 22.23 12.91
CA TYR A 136 13.33 21.30 14.02
C TYR A 136 11.94 21.38 14.69
N ARG A 137 11.21 22.50 14.53
CA ARG A 137 9.83 22.64 15.02
C ARG A 137 8.81 22.06 14.04
N ARG A 138 9.00 22.22 12.73
CA ARG A 138 8.17 21.60 11.68
C ARG A 138 8.26 20.07 11.72
N ASP A 139 9.44 19.52 12.00
CA ASP A 139 9.63 18.07 12.21
C ASP A 139 8.74 17.53 13.35
N LEU A 140 8.75 18.23 14.48
CA LEU A 140 7.91 17.85 15.63
C LEU A 140 6.41 18.08 15.36
N ALA A 141 6.07 19.17 14.66
CA ALA A 141 4.70 19.46 14.23
C ALA A 141 4.12 18.36 13.33
N ALA A 142 4.92 17.86 12.37
CA ALA A 142 4.51 16.80 11.47
C ALA A 142 4.25 15.49 12.23
N PHE A 143 5.16 15.07 13.11
CA PHE A 143 4.94 13.88 13.96
C PHE A 143 3.64 13.98 14.77
N PHE A 144 3.37 15.12 15.41
CA PHE A 144 2.14 15.32 16.17
C PHE A 144 0.88 15.40 15.29
N ALA A 145 0.98 15.98 14.09
CA ALA A 145 -0.14 16.04 13.14
C ALA A 145 -0.62 14.63 12.71
N HIS A 146 0.32 13.69 12.48
CA HIS A 146 -0.03 12.30 12.26
C HIS A 146 -0.64 11.67 13.53
N ALA A 147 -0.05 11.90 14.69
CA ALA A 147 -0.56 11.35 15.96
C ALA A 147 -1.99 11.81 16.30
N ILE A 148 -2.42 13.00 15.88
CA ILE A 148 -3.82 13.45 15.98
C ILE A 148 -4.75 12.58 15.13
N GLN A 149 -4.40 12.32 13.87
CA GLN A 149 -5.24 11.48 13.02
C GLN A 149 -5.25 10.01 13.50
N GLU A 150 -4.12 9.46 13.94
CA GLU A 150 -4.01 8.06 14.38
C GLU A 150 -4.57 7.77 15.77
N THR A 151 -4.33 8.65 16.74
CA THR A 151 -4.65 8.40 18.16
C THR A 151 -5.41 9.54 18.83
N GLY A 152 -5.84 10.54 18.06
CA GLY A 152 -6.63 11.63 18.57
C GLY A 152 -7.95 11.18 19.19
N GLU A 153 -8.43 11.98 20.12
CA GLU A 153 -9.77 11.91 20.70
C GLU A 153 -10.85 12.10 19.63
N ASN A 154 -10.61 13.00 18.67
CA ASN A 154 -11.32 13.12 17.38
C ASN A 154 -12.86 13.30 17.45
N ASP A 155 -13.41 13.76 18.59
CA ASP A 155 -14.82 14.13 18.76
C ASP A 155 -14.99 15.67 18.75
N ALA A 156 -15.25 16.23 17.57
CA ALA A 156 -15.52 17.66 17.42
C ALA A 156 -16.83 18.11 18.11
N SER A 157 -17.75 17.19 18.44
CA SER A 157 -19.04 17.56 19.04
C SER A 157 -18.89 18.15 20.46
N LEU A 158 -17.81 17.78 21.18
CA LEU A 158 -17.50 18.32 22.50
C LEU A 158 -17.24 19.84 22.49
N TYR A 159 -16.89 20.41 21.33
CA TYR A 159 -16.51 21.81 21.17
C TYR A 159 -17.55 22.63 20.40
N SER A 160 -18.70 22.03 20.07
CA SER A 160 -19.80 22.65 19.29
C SER A 160 -20.42 23.93 19.89
N ASN A 161 -20.19 24.19 21.18
CA ASN A 161 -20.67 25.38 21.89
C ASN A 161 -19.58 26.45 22.10
N MET A 162 -18.38 26.26 21.52
CA MET A 162 -17.27 27.21 21.63
C MET A 162 -17.18 28.07 20.36
N ASP A 163 -16.42 29.15 20.44
CA ASP A 163 -15.89 29.83 19.26
C ASP A 163 -15.02 28.85 18.41
N VAL A 164 -14.89 29.12 17.11
CA VAL A 164 -14.18 28.28 16.14
C VAL A 164 -12.69 28.17 16.49
N GLU A 165 -12.03 29.27 16.85
CA GLU A 165 -10.61 29.28 17.20
C GLU A 165 -10.36 28.47 18.48
N GLN A 166 -11.18 28.69 19.51
CA GLN A 166 -11.17 27.92 20.75
C GLN A 166 -11.46 26.43 20.52
N ALA A 167 -12.46 26.11 19.68
CA ALA A 167 -12.81 24.73 19.34
C ALA A 167 -11.65 24.00 18.67
N HIS A 168 -10.96 24.65 17.73
CA HIS A 168 -9.78 24.09 17.06
C HIS A 168 -8.62 23.90 18.05
N ALA A 169 -8.33 24.93 18.84
CA ALA A 169 -7.30 24.91 19.86
C ALA A 169 -7.54 23.82 20.92
N CYS A 170 -8.79 23.40 21.14
CA CYS A 170 -9.13 22.25 21.97
C CYS A 170 -9.11 20.92 21.21
N PHE A 171 -9.62 20.86 19.98
CA PHE A 171 -9.63 19.65 19.16
C PHE A 171 -8.20 19.12 18.93
N TYR A 172 -7.29 19.97 18.44
CA TYR A 172 -5.90 19.58 18.16
C TYR A 172 -5.04 19.34 19.42
N ARG A 173 -5.55 19.68 20.62
CA ARG A 173 -5.03 19.18 21.91
C ARG A 173 -5.48 17.76 22.26
N GLY A 174 -6.13 17.07 21.33
CA GLY A 174 -6.68 15.71 21.46
C GLY A 174 -5.71 14.57 21.21
N GLY A 175 -4.44 14.85 20.90
CA GLY A 175 -3.45 13.83 20.54
C GLY A 175 -3.14 12.85 21.66
N PHE A 176 -2.64 11.67 21.29
CA PHE A 176 -2.27 10.59 22.22
C PHE A 176 -3.44 10.15 23.14
N TYR A 177 -4.69 10.28 22.70
CA TYR A 177 -5.85 9.85 23.48
C TYR A 177 -5.94 8.32 23.50
N ASN A 178 -5.93 7.70 22.33
CA ASN A 178 -6.15 6.27 22.14
C ASN A 178 -4.84 5.44 22.21
N TRP A 179 -4.91 4.28 22.86
CA TRP A 179 -3.81 3.29 22.90
C TRP A 179 -3.90 2.26 21.78
N PHE A 180 -5.13 1.97 21.34
CA PHE A 180 -5.49 0.85 20.48
C PHE A 180 -6.40 1.32 19.34
N GLU A 181 -6.34 0.61 18.24
CA GLU A 181 -7.15 0.87 17.05
C GLU A 181 -8.66 0.74 17.35
N GLY A 182 -9.43 1.75 16.97
CA GLY A 182 -10.86 1.86 17.31
C GLY A 182 -11.13 2.32 18.75
N GLY A 183 -10.10 2.52 19.59
CA GLY A 183 -10.25 3.02 20.96
C GLY A 183 -11.01 2.08 21.90
N PRO A 184 -11.54 2.60 23.03
CA PRO A 184 -12.31 1.80 23.97
C PRO A 184 -13.64 1.31 23.37
N GLY A 185 -13.91 0.02 23.53
CA GLY A 185 -15.03 -0.67 22.87
C GLY A 185 -14.72 -1.20 21.46
N SER A 186 -13.46 -1.13 21.01
CA SER A 186 -13.01 -1.68 19.72
C SER A 186 -13.40 -3.14 19.51
N SER A 187 -13.91 -3.45 18.31
CA SER A 187 -14.29 -4.81 17.90
C SER A 187 -13.11 -5.77 17.75
N PHE A 188 -11.88 -5.26 17.77
CA PHE A 188 -10.67 -6.08 17.80
C PHE A 188 -10.40 -6.70 19.17
N LEU A 189 -10.94 -6.14 20.24
CA LEU A 189 -10.65 -6.53 21.61
C LEU A 189 -11.74 -7.45 22.22
N PRO A 190 -11.39 -8.35 23.14
CA PRO A 190 -12.38 -9.10 23.91
C PRO A 190 -13.31 -8.17 24.71
N PRO A 191 -14.61 -8.48 24.87
CA PRO A 191 -15.54 -7.64 25.65
C PRO A 191 -15.05 -7.39 27.09
N ASN A 192 -14.36 -8.37 27.66
CA ASN A 192 -13.83 -8.37 29.02
C ASN A 192 -12.61 -7.44 29.21
N SER A 193 -11.98 -7.02 28.11
CA SER A 193 -10.77 -6.20 28.05
C SER A 193 -10.93 -5.21 26.89
N SER A 194 -11.96 -4.37 26.97
CA SER A 194 -12.42 -3.49 25.88
C SER A 194 -11.56 -2.23 25.68
N GLY A 195 -10.26 -2.27 25.92
CA GLY A 195 -9.32 -1.18 25.62
C GLY A 195 -9.28 -0.04 26.65
N TYR A 196 -9.71 -0.29 27.88
CA TYR A 196 -9.73 0.68 28.99
C TYR A 196 -8.46 0.64 29.87
N SER A 197 -7.52 -0.25 29.57
CA SER A 197 -6.16 -0.32 30.16
C SER A 197 -5.12 -0.68 29.09
N PRO A 198 -3.86 -0.22 29.16
CA PRO A 198 -2.81 -0.64 28.22
C PRO A 198 -2.53 -2.15 28.22
N THR A 199 -2.97 -2.90 29.24
CA THR A 199 -2.91 -4.37 29.30
C THR A 199 -3.97 -5.07 28.45
N ASP A 200 -5.03 -4.37 28.06
CA ASP A 200 -6.21 -4.99 27.43
C ASP A 200 -5.92 -5.58 26.04
N GLY A 201 -4.89 -5.06 25.37
CA GLY A 201 -4.41 -5.51 24.06
C GLY A 201 -3.57 -6.79 24.09
N ASP A 202 -3.45 -7.50 25.23
CA ASP A 202 -2.77 -8.79 25.35
C ASP A 202 -3.44 -9.90 24.51
N LYS A 203 -4.73 -9.73 24.17
CA LYS A 203 -5.54 -10.66 23.39
C LYS A 203 -6.43 -9.90 22.40
N CYS A 204 -6.85 -10.58 21.34
CA CYS A 204 -7.74 -10.03 20.33
C CYS A 204 -8.70 -11.07 19.75
N ASN A 205 -9.81 -10.56 19.22
CA ASN A 205 -10.70 -11.26 18.31
C ASN A 205 -9.99 -11.54 16.97
N PRO A 206 -10.47 -12.48 16.13
CA PRO A 206 -9.88 -12.78 14.82
C PRO A 206 -9.62 -11.55 13.94
N ALA A 207 -10.53 -10.55 13.99
CA ALA A 207 -10.39 -9.29 13.25
C ALA A 207 -9.13 -8.49 13.65
N GLY A 208 -8.74 -8.49 14.93
CA GLY A 208 -7.55 -7.77 15.42
C GLY A 208 -6.23 -8.49 15.18
N ARG A 209 -6.22 -9.62 14.45
CA ARG A 209 -5.01 -10.43 14.30
C ARG A 209 -3.93 -9.72 13.49
N TYR A 210 -4.32 -9.09 12.38
CA TYR A 210 -3.45 -8.33 11.44
C TYR A 210 -2.17 -9.09 11.10
N CYS A 211 -2.35 -10.36 10.74
CA CYS A 211 -1.28 -11.29 10.43
C CYS A 211 -1.24 -11.50 8.90
N SER A 212 -0.12 -11.13 8.28
CA SER A 212 0.18 -11.43 6.88
C SER A 212 1.21 -12.55 6.82
N THR A 213 0.91 -13.59 6.04
CA THR A 213 1.69 -14.84 5.96
C THR A 213 2.02 -15.18 4.53
N ASN A 214 3.30 -15.46 4.27
CA ASN A 214 3.81 -16.13 3.08
C ASN A 214 5.19 -16.71 3.42
N ALA A 215 5.79 -17.51 2.55
CA ALA A 215 7.06 -18.19 2.85
C ALA A 215 8.23 -17.25 3.24
N GLU A 216 8.24 -16.00 2.77
CA GLU A 216 9.26 -15.00 3.13
C GLU A 216 8.90 -14.30 4.46
N LEU A 217 7.65 -13.87 4.62
CA LEU A 217 7.12 -13.26 5.85
C LEU A 217 7.22 -14.21 7.04
N ASP A 218 6.90 -15.48 6.86
CA ASP A 218 6.95 -16.50 7.92
C ASP A 218 8.41 -16.87 8.29
N HIS A 219 9.37 -16.64 7.39
CA HIS A 219 10.79 -16.77 7.70
C HIS A 219 11.33 -15.61 8.54
N PHE A 220 10.96 -14.37 8.21
CA PHE A 220 11.51 -13.18 8.86
C PHE A 220 10.69 -12.66 10.05
N TYR A 221 9.36 -12.66 9.93
CA TYR A 221 8.42 -12.04 10.87
C TYR A 221 7.17 -12.92 11.12
N PRO A 222 7.34 -14.20 11.52
CA PRO A 222 6.23 -15.13 11.67
C PRO A 222 5.19 -14.64 12.68
N CYS A 223 3.92 -14.88 12.36
CA CYS A 223 2.83 -14.64 13.31
C CYS A 223 2.83 -15.68 14.43
N SER A 224 2.52 -15.24 15.65
CA SER A 224 2.16 -16.15 16.73
C SER A 224 0.81 -16.80 16.43
N ASN A 225 0.77 -18.12 16.55
CA ASN A 225 -0.44 -18.95 16.51
C ASN A 225 -0.97 -19.26 17.92
N GLU A 226 -0.40 -18.67 18.98
CA GLU A 226 -0.86 -18.88 20.35
C GLU A 226 -2.27 -18.29 20.55
N GLN A 227 -3.16 -19.11 21.09
CA GLN A 227 -4.57 -18.79 21.38
C GLN A 227 -4.87 -19.02 22.86
N GLU A 228 -5.94 -18.38 23.34
CA GLU A 228 -6.51 -18.65 24.65
C GLU A 228 -8.05 -18.58 24.55
N GLY A 229 -8.69 -19.75 24.56
CA GLY A 229 -10.10 -19.86 24.17
C GLY A 229 -10.27 -19.44 22.71
N ASN A 230 -11.25 -18.56 22.45
CA ASN A 230 -11.55 -18.05 21.11
C ASN A 230 -10.70 -16.83 20.69
N TYR A 231 -9.73 -16.43 21.50
CA TYR A 231 -8.91 -15.23 21.29
C TYR A 231 -7.47 -15.60 20.89
N TYR A 232 -6.85 -14.75 20.07
CA TYR A 232 -5.43 -14.85 19.73
C TYR A 232 -4.59 -14.06 20.74
N LYS A 233 -3.30 -14.41 20.86
CA LYS A 233 -2.26 -13.55 21.48
C LYS A 233 -1.34 -12.89 20.46
N GLY A 234 -1.20 -13.49 19.27
CA GLY A 234 -0.56 -12.89 18.10
C GLY A 234 -1.44 -11.81 17.45
N CYS A 235 -1.52 -10.65 18.10
CA CYS A 235 -2.46 -9.58 17.80
C CYS A 235 -1.74 -8.31 17.34
N TYR A 236 -1.63 -8.08 16.03
CA TYR A 236 -0.82 -6.99 15.47
C TYR A 236 -1.65 -5.79 14.98
N PHE A 237 -2.86 -5.59 15.51
CA PHE A 237 -3.66 -4.38 15.30
C PHE A 237 -2.95 -3.10 15.81
N GLY A 238 -3.44 -1.93 15.41
CA GLY A 238 -2.84 -0.63 15.69
C GLY A 238 -2.60 -0.35 17.18
N ARG A 239 -1.35 0.05 17.50
CA ARG A 239 -0.91 0.45 18.85
C ARG A 239 0.04 1.65 18.80
N GLY A 240 0.02 2.43 19.87
CA GLY A 240 0.91 3.59 20.03
C GLY A 240 0.48 4.77 19.18
N ALA A 241 1.22 5.87 19.28
CA ALA A 241 0.86 7.18 18.72
C ALA A 241 0.67 7.20 17.20
N ILE A 242 1.34 6.30 16.47
CA ILE A 242 1.23 6.16 14.99
C ILE A 242 0.53 4.83 14.60
N GLN A 243 -0.14 4.15 15.55
CA GLN A 243 -0.93 2.93 15.30
C GLN A 243 -0.16 1.83 14.55
N LEU A 244 1.02 1.48 15.06
CA LEU A 244 1.88 0.45 14.48
C LEU A 244 1.10 -0.87 14.31
N SER A 245 1.05 -1.36 13.08
CA SER A 245 0.15 -2.42 12.63
C SER A 245 0.87 -3.47 11.77
N TYR A 246 0.41 -4.71 11.79
CA TYR A 246 0.93 -5.91 11.10
C TYR A 246 2.24 -6.52 11.65
N ASN A 247 2.29 -7.86 11.64
CA ASN A 247 3.42 -8.68 12.12
C ASN A 247 4.78 -8.22 11.56
N PHE A 248 4.88 -7.89 10.27
CA PHE A 248 6.13 -7.44 9.67
C PHE A 248 6.64 -6.10 10.21
N ASN A 249 5.77 -5.19 10.64
CA ASN A 249 6.19 -3.93 11.26
C ASN A 249 6.62 -4.14 12.72
N TYR A 250 5.89 -4.96 13.49
CA TYR A 250 6.31 -5.35 14.85
C TYR A 250 7.65 -6.10 14.83
N GLY A 251 7.86 -6.98 13.84
CA GLY A 251 9.10 -7.72 13.63
C GLY A 251 10.28 -6.84 13.21
N GLN A 252 10.07 -5.90 12.29
CA GLN A 252 11.08 -4.90 11.92
C GLN A 252 11.46 -4.00 13.10
N PHE A 253 10.47 -3.51 13.87
CA PHE A 253 10.75 -2.70 15.06
C PHE A 253 11.47 -3.51 16.14
N GLN A 254 11.06 -4.76 16.41
CA GLN A 254 11.76 -5.69 17.29
C GLN A 254 13.22 -5.90 16.87
N GLN A 255 13.49 -6.04 15.57
CA GLN A 255 14.85 -6.18 15.08
C GLN A 255 15.67 -4.90 15.25
N TRP A 256 15.06 -3.74 15.01
CA TRP A 256 15.72 -2.47 15.28
C TRP A 256 16.02 -2.33 16.77
N LEU A 257 15.09 -2.67 17.68
CA LEU A 257 15.32 -2.71 19.12
C LEU A 257 16.51 -3.63 19.49
N TYR A 258 16.61 -4.81 18.86
CA TYR A 258 17.74 -5.72 19.04
C TYR A 258 19.08 -5.07 18.65
N SER A 259 19.13 -4.29 17.54
CA SER A 259 20.34 -3.54 17.15
C SER A 259 20.70 -2.43 18.15
N GLN A 260 19.73 -1.96 18.94
CA GLN A 260 19.91 -1.01 20.03
C GLN A 260 20.11 -1.69 21.41
N ASN A 261 20.48 -2.98 21.45
CA ASN A 261 20.64 -3.80 22.66
C ASN A 261 19.37 -3.96 23.53
N ILE A 262 18.18 -3.76 22.95
CA ILE A 262 16.89 -3.94 23.62
C ILE A 262 16.30 -5.28 23.19
N ILE A 263 16.33 -6.27 24.07
CA ILE A 263 15.83 -7.62 23.80
C ILE A 263 14.36 -7.70 24.20
N VAL A 264 13.47 -7.81 23.21
CA VAL A 264 12.02 -8.03 23.37
C VAL A 264 11.52 -8.98 22.29
N ASP A 265 10.38 -9.63 22.54
CA ASP A 265 9.69 -10.48 21.56
C ASP A 265 8.27 -9.94 21.34
N LEU A 266 8.18 -8.99 20.40
CA LEU A 266 6.96 -8.32 19.96
C LEU A 266 6.17 -9.18 18.96
N LEU A 267 6.81 -10.11 18.25
CA LEU A 267 6.11 -11.09 17.43
C LEU A 267 5.30 -12.04 18.31
N LYS A 268 5.86 -12.53 19.43
CA LYS A 268 5.12 -13.35 20.38
C LYS A 268 4.19 -12.54 21.30
N ASN A 269 4.64 -11.38 21.77
CA ASN A 269 3.94 -10.56 22.76
C ASN A 269 3.76 -9.10 22.26
N PRO A 270 2.94 -8.85 21.23
CA PRO A 270 2.83 -7.53 20.60
C PRO A 270 2.39 -6.42 21.57
N ASN A 271 1.63 -6.75 22.61
CA ASN A 271 1.20 -5.75 23.59
C ASN A 271 2.31 -5.20 24.51
N LEU A 272 3.53 -5.77 24.45
CA LEU A 272 4.72 -5.13 25.02
C LEU A 272 4.96 -3.73 24.44
N LEU A 273 4.49 -3.46 23.21
CA LEU A 273 4.54 -2.13 22.61
C LEU A 273 3.82 -1.07 23.46
N MET A 274 2.72 -1.40 24.13
CA MET A 274 1.99 -0.48 25.01
C MET A 274 2.34 -0.60 26.50
N THR A 275 2.78 -1.78 26.95
CA THR A 275 2.97 -2.06 28.39
C THR A 275 4.41 -1.91 28.89
N LYS A 276 5.42 -1.95 27.99
CA LYS A 276 6.83 -1.83 28.39
C LYS A 276 7.25 -0.37 28.55
N VAL A 277 7.97 -0.08 29.65
CA VAL A 277 8.44 1.25 30.05
C VAL A 277 9.97 1.39 30.15
N ASP A 278 10.71 0.32 29.86
CA ASP A 278 12.16 0.18 30.04
C ASP A 278 12.88 -0.43 28.81
N PRO A 279 12.87 0.24 27.63
CA PRO A 279 12.38 1.60 27.39
C PRO A 279 10.89 1.66 27.02
N PRO A 280 10.27 2.85 27.08
CA PRO A 280 8.87 3.09 26.75
C PRO A 280 8.59 2.88 25.27
N LEU A 281 8.05 1.70 24.92
CA LEU A 281 7.93 1.29 23.52
C LEU A 281 6.83 2.03 22.74
N ALA A 282 5.76 2.51 23.39
CA ALA A 282 4.60 3.09 22.70
C ALA A 282 4.95 4.32 21.86
N ILE A 283 5.78 5.21 22.42
CA ILE A 283 6.30 6.37 21.69
C ILE A 283 7.52 5.98 20.87
N LEU A 284 8.42 5.13 21.40
CA LEU A 284 9.64 4.73 20.68
C LEU A 284 9.35 4.02 19.35
N GLY A 285 8.33 3.17 19.28
CA GLY A 285 7.90 2.52 18.03
C GLY A 285 7.22 3.48 17.05
N SER A 286 6.58 4.53 17.57
CA SER A 286 5.96 5.58 16.75
C SER A 286 7.02 6.50 16.14
N VAL A 287 7.99 6.95 16.93
CA VAL A 287 9.15 7.72 16.44
C VAL A 287 10.00 6.84 15.50
N TRP A 288 10.18 5.56 15.80
CA TRP A 288 10.85 4.62 14.89
C TRP A 288 10.18 4.58 13.51
N PHE A 289 8.84 4.47 13.44
CA PHE A 289 8.13 4.47 12.17
C PHE A 289 8.35 5.78 11.40
N TYR A 290 8.21 6.93 12.07
CA TYR A 290 8.41 8.25 11.48
C TYR A 290 9.86 8.47 10.96
N MET A 291 10.84 7.90 11.66
CA MET A 291 12.29 8.01 11.39
C MET A 291 12.88 6.87 10.56
N THR A 292 12.08 5.90 10.05
CA THR A 292 12.63 4.72 9.35
C THR A 292 12.10 4.60 7.93
N PRO A 293 12.97 4.61 6.90
CA PRO A 293 12.55 4.35 5.52
C PRO A 293 12.14 2.89 5.32
N GLN A 294 11.10 2.68 4.51
CA GLN A 294 10.61 1.37 4.08
C GLN A 294 10.58 1.33 2.54
N PRO A 295 11.72 1.07 1.86
CA PRO A 295 11.85 1.21 0.40
C PRO A 295 10.70 0.55 -0.37
N PRO A 296 10.07 1.23 -1.35
CA PRO A 296 10.43 2.53 -1.94
C PRO A 296 10.09 3.79 -1.11
N LYS A 297 9.39 3.66 0.03
CA LYS A 297 9.03 4.81 0.88
C LYS A 297 10.27 5.35 1.63
N PRO A 298 10.60 6.66 1.54
CA PRO A 298 11.58 7.28 2.42
C PRO A 298 11.02 7.41 3.86
N ALA A 299 11.84 7.87 4.81
CA ALA A 299 11.35 8.22 6.15
C ALA A 299 10.52 9.51 6.08
N MET A 300 9.48 9.62 6.90
CA MET A 300 8.61 10.83 6.93
C MET A 300 9.41 12.06 7.35
N HIS A 301 10.29 11.91 8.34
CA HIS A 301 11.28 12.89 8.77
C HIS A 301 12.14 13.42 7.60
N ASP A 302 12.64 12.54 6.72
CA ASP A 302 13.50 12.95 5.61
C ASP A 302 12.76 13.79 4.55
N ILE A 303 11.43 13.64 4.44
CA ILE A 303 10.59 14.51 3.59
C ILE A 303 10.44 15.91 4.21
N ILE A 304 10.13 15.98 5.51
CA ILE A 304 9.92 17.26 6.21
C ILE A 304 11.20 18.08 6.27
N MET A 305 12.35 17.39 6.40
CA MET A 305 13.65 18.01 6.63
C MET A 305 14.45 18.27 5.35
N ASP A 306 14.32 17.44 4.30
CA ASP A 306 15.20 17.49 3.11
C ASP A 306 16.70 17.55 3.51
N THR A 307 17.13 16.53 4.26
CA THR A 307 18.38 16.51 5.04
C THR A 307 19.66 16.69 4.23
N ILE A 308 19.59 16.38 2.94
CA ILE A 308 20.52 16.80 1.88
C ILE A 308 19.60 17.29 0.74
N PRO A 309 19.88 18.41 0.03
CA PRO A 309 18.97 18.91 -1.00
C PRO A 309 18.60 17.86 -2.05
N GLY A 310 17.35 17.39 -2.01
CA GLY A 310 16.85 16.33 -2.88
C GLY A 310 17.14 14.89 -2.43
N ASN A 311 17.43 14.63 -1.15
CA ASN A 311 17.74 13.29 -0.65
C ASN A 311 16.51 12.37 -0.58
N TRP A 312 15.32 12.91 -0.32
CA TRP A 312 14.10 12.15 -0.58
C TRP A 312 13.80 12.33 -2.08
N GLU A 313 14.43 11.49 -2.90
CA GLU A 313 14.29 11.56 -4.36
C GLU A 313 12.88 11.13 -4.76
N SER A 314 12.03 12.11 -5.05
CA SER A 314 10.64 11.90 -5.49
C SER A 314 10.54 11.45 -6.95
N GLY A 315 11.65 11.42 -7.69
CA GLY A 315 11.72 11.12 -9.11
C GLY A 315 11.44 12.35 -9.99
N PRO A 316 11.97 12.39 -11.22
CA PRO A 316 11.95 13.59 -12.07
C PRO A 316 10.54 14.13 -12.32
N VAL A 317 9.56 13.24 -12.54
CA VAL A 317 8.15 13.62 -12.80
C VAL A 317 7.51 14.34 -11.60
N ASN A 318 7.85 13.94 -10.38
CA ASN A 318 7.32 14.59 -9.17
C ASN A 318 8.08 15.89 -8.88
N ARG A 319 9.41 15.92 -9.09
CA ARG A 319 10.20 17.15 -8.99
C ARG A 319 9.69 18.24 -9.95
N GLU A 320 9.38 17.87 -11.19
CA GLU A 320 8.80 18.78 -12.20
C GLU A 320 7.41 19.31 -11.76
N ALA A 321 6.63 18.49 -11.06
CA ALA A 321 5.37 18.87 -10.43
C ALA A 321 5.52 19.54 -9.04
N GLY A 322 6.72 19.98 -8.65
CA GLY A 322 6.98 20.71 -7.40
C GLY A 322 7.14 19.84 -6.15
N TYR A 323 6.94 18.53 -6.23
CA TYR A 323 7.05 17.61 -5.09
C TYR A 323 8.51 17.27 -4.76
N PHE A 324 9.25 18.25 -4.24
CA PHE A 324 10.61 18.10 -3.74
C PHE A 324 10.88 19.07 -2.58
N GLY A 325 11.98 18.86 -1.86
CA GLY A 325 12.34 19.73 -0.74
C GLY A 325 11.49 19.49 0.51
N PRO A 326 11.58 20.38 1.52
CA PRO A 326 11.02 20.17 2.86
C PRO A 326 9.50 20.36 2.95
N ILE A 327 8.71 19.37 2.49
CA ILE A 327 7.24 19.46 2.33
C ILE A 327 6.47 18.40 3.14
N PHE A 328 5.17 18.62 3.38
CA PHE A 328 4.37 17.75 4.26
C PHE A 328 3.60 16.65 3.53
N GLY A 329 2.92 16.94 2.40
CA GLY A 329 1.92 16.05 1.81
C GLY A 329 2.32 14.58 1.60
N PRO A 330 3.51 14.29 1.03
CA PRO A 330 3.98 12.91 0.84
C PRO A 330 4.13 12.06 2.11
N THR A 331 4.13 12.65 3.30
CA THR A 331 4.12 11.89 4.57
C THR A 331 2.77 11.16 4.79
N SER A 332 1.65 11.75 4.35
CA SER A 332 0.32 11.12 4.36
C SER A 332 0.22 9.91 3.42
N LEU A 333 0.98 9.95 2.31
CA LEU A 333 1.17 8.82 1.40
C LEU A 333 1.96 7.67 2.06
N ILE A 334 2.99 7.98 2.86
CA ILE A 334 3.77 6.97 3.59
C ILE A 334 2.90 6.21 4.59
N ILE A 335 2.19 6.94 5.45
CA ILE A 335 1.52 6.37 6.62
C ILE A 335 0.30 5.52 6.25
N ASN A 336 -0.59 6.00 5.37
CA ASN A 336 -1.83 5.28 5.04
C ASN A 336 -2.34 5.47 3.59
N ASN A 337 -1.48 5.91 2.65
CA ASN A 337 -1.87 6.16 1.26
C ASN A 337 -3.02 7.18 1.09
N GLU A 338 -3.13 8.13 2.02
CA GLU A 338 -4.20 9.12 2.07
C GLU A 338 -3.79 10.39 1.30
N CYS A 339 -4.29 10.54 0.08
CA CYS A 339 -4.03 11.69 -0.81
C CYS A 339 -5.35 12.33 -1.32
N SER A 340 -6.32 12.57 -0.43
CA SER A 340 -7.64 13.14 -0.75
C SER A 340 -7.66 14.66 -0.93
N GLY A 341 -6.66 15.36 -0.40
CA GLY A 341 -6.61 16.80 -0.17
C GLY A 341 -7.15 17.21 1.19
N GLU A 342 -6.90 18.48 1.51
CA GLU A 342 -7.62 19.23 2.54
C GLU A 342 -9.06 19.51 2.08
N ASP A 343 -10.01 19.44 3.02
CA ASP A 343 -11.42 19.78 2.80
C ASP A 343 -11.81 21.11 3.48
N GLN A 344 -12.96 21.66 3.10
CA GLN A 344 -13.45 22.93 3.65
C GLN A 344 -14.07 22.79 5.05
N SER A 345 -14.28 21.57 5.55
CA SER A 345 -14.88 21.34 6.86
C SER A 345 -13.86 21.50 7.96
N GLU A 346 -14.25 22.11 9.07
CA GLU A 346 -13.41 22.20 10.27
C GLU A 346 -13.91 21.23 11.35
N PRO A 347 -13.03 20.55 12.11
CA PRO A 347 -11.56 20.59 12.11
C PRO A 347 -10.93 19.56 11.15
N GLY A 348 -11.42 19.48 9.91
CA GLY A 348 -10.98 18.54 8.89
C GLY A 348 -11.65 17.17 8.96
N GLY A 349 -12.09 16.68 7.79
CA GLY A 349 -12.47 15.29 7.59
C GLY A 349 -11.32 14.32 7.96
N PRO A 350 -11.64 13.07 8.33
CA PRO A 350 -10.64 12.07 8.67
C PRO A 350 -9.71 11.77 7.50
N GLY A 351 -8.50 11.31 7.82
CA GLY A 351 -7.44 11.03 6.86
C GLY A 351 -6.57 12.26 6.60
N GLU A 352 -6.25 12.54 5.34
CA GLU A 352 -5.28 13.58 4.97
C GLU A 352 -5.69 14.98 5.42
N SER A 353 -6.97 15.36 5.30
CA SER A 353 -7.41 16.73 5.68
C SER A 353 -7.09 17.04 7.14
N ARG A 354 -7.46 16.15 8.07
CA ARG A 354 -7.13 16.32 9.48
C ARG A 354 -5.62 16.38 9.75
N ARG A 355 -4.80 15.63 9.01
CA ARG A 355 -3.33 15.71 9.13
C ARG A 355 -2.82 17.09 8.69
N ILE A 356 -3.31 17.60 7.56
CA ILE A 356 -2.95 18.93 7.04
C ILE A 356 -3.32 20.00 8.05
N LYS A 357 -4.56 20.00 8.56
CA LYS A 357 -5.01 21.03 9.50
C LYS A 357 -4.37 20.92 10.88
N ALA A 358 -4.10 19.71 11.37
CA ALA A 358 -3.29 19.52 12.56
C ALA A 358 -1.85 20.02 12.35
N PHE A 359 -1.23 19.78 11.19
CA PHE A 359 0.11 20.29 10.87
C PHE A 359 0.14 21.82 10.83
N LYS A 360 -0.85 22.46 10.18
CA LYS A 360 -1.05 23.92 10.21
C LYS A 360 -1.13 24.44 11.64
N TRP A 361 -1.98 23.81 12.48
CA TRP A 361 -2.17 24.21 13.86
C TRP A 361 -0.93 24.03 14.74
N PHE A 362 -0.19 22.92 14.62
CA PHE A 362 1.07 22.74 15.36
C PHE A 362 2.18 23.69 14.87
N CYS A 363 2.25 24.00 13.57
CA CYS A 363 3.19 24.99 13.04
C CYS A 363 2.91 26.38 13.60
N ASP A 364 1.64 26.80 13.59
CA ASP A 364 1.19 28.05 14.21
C ASP A 364 1.51 28.08 15.72
N TYR A 365 1.14 27.05 16.48
CA TYR A 365 1.48 26.91 17.90
C TYR A 365 2.98 27.10 18.15
N PHE A 366 3.83 26.46 17.34
CA PHE A 366 5.28 26.56 17.45
C PHE A 366 5.88 27.84 16.87
N GLY A 367 5.08 28.73 16.26
CA GLY A 367 5.53 29.99 15.67
C GLY A 367 6.45 29.80 14.47
N VAL A 368 6.09 28.89 13.57
CA VAL A 368 6.86 28.52 12.37
C VAL A 368 5.95 28.36 11.14
N PRO A 369 6.42 28.64 9.92
CA PRO A 369 5.64 28.45 8.70
C PRO A 369 5.41 26.97 8.38
N THR A 370 4.27 26.68 7.77
CA THR A 370 3.90 25.36 7.23
C THR A 370 4.77 24.98 6.04
N GLY A 371 4.93 25.90 5.10
CA GLY A 371 5.63 25.74 3.83
C GLY A 371 4.74 26.18 2.68
N ASP A 372 4.89 25.53 1.52
CA ASP A 372 3.97 25.70 0.41
C ASP A 372 2.65 24.96 0.72
N GLU A 373 1.54 25.70 0.70
CA GLU A 373 0.20 25.22 1.00
C GLU A 373 -0.29 24.15 0.01
N GLU A 374 0.10 24.23 -1.28
CA GLU A 374 -0.28 23.22 -2.28
C GLU A 374 0.46 21.89 -2.04
N LEU A 375 1.68 21.96 -1.48
CA LEU A 375 2.53 20.81 -1.17
C LEU A 375 2.30 20.24 0.24
N LEU A 376 1.30 20.76 0.97
CA LEU A 376 0.77 20.10 2.17
C LEU A 376 -0.06 18.86 1.84
N SER A 377 -0.46 18.65 0.57
CA SER A 377 -1.17 17.43 0.15
C SER A 377 -0.41 16.63 -0.91
N CYS A 378 -0.47 15.29 -0.82
CA CYS A 378 -0.01 14.38 -1.86
C CYS A 378 -1.06 14.11 -2.96
N LYS A 379 -2.22 14.79 -2.93
CA LYS A 379 -3.30 14.64 -3.91
C LYS A 379 -2.82 14.78 -5.35
N ASN A 380 -2.12 15.89 -5.64
CA ASN A 380 -1.65 16.24 -6.98
C ASN A 380 -0.30 15.61 -7.33
N MET A 381 0.32 14.81 -6.44
CA MET A 381 1.61 14.14 -6.66
C MET A 381 1.49 13.12 -7.80
N PRO A 382 2.14 13.33 -8.97
CA PRO A 382 1.89 12.53 -10.17
C PRO A 382 2.18 11.02 -10.03
N LYS A 383 3.30 10.66 -9.39
CA LYS A 383 3.70 9.28 -9.11
C LYS A 383 3.73 9.02 -7.61
N LYS A 384 3.10 7.94 -7.16
CA LYS A 384 3.14 7.49 -5.77
C LYS A 384 4.37 6.60 -5.54
N PHE A 385 4.75 6.35 -4.28
CA PHE A 385 5.97 5.60 -3.99
C PHE A 385 6.01 4.18 -4.56
N GLY A 386 4.85 3.55 -4.82
CA GLY A 386 4.78 2.24 -5.50
C GLY A 386 5.15 2.27 -6.98
N ASP A 387 5.17 3.44 -7.63
CA ASP A 387 5.37 3.59 -9.08
C ASP A 387 6.86 3.74 -9.47
N PHE A 388 7.79 3.60 -8.51
CA PHE A 388 9.24 3.68 -8.74
C PHE A 388 9.86 2.30 -8.86
N SER A 389 10.55 2.02 -9.96
CA SER A 389 11.32 0.78 -10.19
C SER A 389 12.69 0.74 -9.48
N ASN A 390 13.01 1.74 -8.66
CA ASN A 390 14.33 1.92 -8.05
C ASN A 390 14.45 1.33 -6.62
N PHE A 391 13.46 0.58 -6.13
CA PHE A 391 13.59 -0.07 -4.82
C PHE A 391 14.60 -1.21 -4.87
N LEU A 392 15.62 -1.13 -4.01
CA LEU A 392 16.65 -2.15 -3.90
C LEU A 392 16.51 -2.91 -2.58
N SER A 393 16.55 -4.23 -2.65
CA SER A 393 16.65 -5.13 -1.50
C SER A 393 17.94 -5.95 -1.58
N PHE A 394 18.45 -6.40 -0.43
CA PHE A 394 19.53 -7.38 -0.41
C PHE A 394 18.99 -8.77 -0.68
N GLN A 395 19.51 -9.38 -1.75
CA GLN A 395 19.09 -10.68 -2.25
C GLN A 395 20.29 -11.63 -2.35
N PRO A 396 20.07 -12.95 -2.42
CA PRO A 396 21.16 -13.90 -2.67
C PRO A 396 21.92 -13.49 -3.94
N ASP A 397 23.25 -13.41 -3.87
CA ASP A 397 24.05 -13.21 -5.08
C ASP A 397 24.05 -14.51 -5.88
N TRP A 398 23.03 -14.66 -6.74
CA TRP A 398 22.80 -15.82 -7.59
C TRP A 398 24.08 -16.21 -8.35
N SER A 399 24.85 -15.24 -8.85
CA SER A 399 26.11 -15.49 -9.57
C SER A 399 27.14 -16.28 -8.74
N SER A 400 27.02 -16.27 -7.41
CA SER A 400 27.85 -17.01 -6.45
C SER A 400 27.16 -18.23 -5.83
N THR A 401 25.82 -18.26 -5.76
CA THR A 401 25.04 -19.21 -4.95
C THR A 401 25.34 -20.69 -5.28
N TRP A 402 25.46 -21.05 -6.56
CA TRP A 402 25.76 -22.42 -7.00
C TRP A 402 27.25 -22.83 -6.93
N LYS A 403 28.16 -21.92 -6.54
CA LYS A 403 29.60 -22.20 -6.45
C LYS A 403 29.97 -22.76 -5.07
N GLU A 404 31.07 -23.52 -5.01
CA GLU A 404 31.72 -23.94 -3.75
C GLU A 404 32.48 -22.76 -3.09
N LYS A 405 31.73 -21.70 -2.81
CA LYS A 405 32.18 -20.49 -2.12
C LYS A 405 31.13 -20.10 -1.06
N PRO A 406 31.52 -19.34 -0.02
CA PRO A 406 30.56 -18.78 0.93
C PRO A 406 29.46 -18.01 0.19
N CYS A 407 28.21 -18.11 0.65
CA CYS A 407 27.14 -17.29 0.07
C CYS A 407 27.42 -15.80 0.27
N SER A 408 27.17 -15.03 -0.78
CA SER A 408 27.13 -13.57 -0.74
C SER A 408 25.69 -13.09 -0.96
N CYS A 409 25.47 -11.80 -0.69
CA CYS A 409 24.26 -11.09 -1.07
C CYS A 409 24.62 -9.79 -1.79
N ALA A 410 23.81 -9.43 -2.77
CA ALA A 410 23.94 -8.22 -3.57
C ALA A 410 22.60 -7.45 -3.60
N PRO A 411 22.61 -6.14 -3.88
CA PRO A 411 21.39 -5.39 -4.14
C PRO A 411 20.70 -5.89 -5.43
N ALA A 412 19.37 -5.99 -5.42
CA ALA A 412 18.57 -6.29 -6.61
C ALA A 412 17.28 -5.43 -6.64
N GLN A 413 16.77 -5.16 -7.85
CA GLN A 413 15.66 -4.24 -8.13
C GLN A 413 14.25 -4.82 -7.90
N TYR A 414 14.15 -5.91 -7.14
CA TYR A 414 12.87 -6.48 -6.72
C TYR A 414 12.71 -6.40 -5.20
N GLY A 415 11.47 -6.40 -4.74
CA GLY A 415 11.12 -6.28 -3.31
C GLY A 415 11.66 -7.45 -2.49
N GLY A 416 11.96 -7.20 -1.22
CA GLY A 416 12.41 -8.22 -0.28
C GLY A 416 12.59 -7.69 1.14
N MET A 417 12.55 -8.57 2.14
CA MET A 417 12.46 -8.19 3.58
C MET A 417 13.70 -7.50 4.17
N ILE A 418 14.77 -7.35 3.39
CA ILE A 418 16.04 -6.76 3.82
C ILE A 418 16.36 -5.57 2.90
N PRO A 419 16.16 -4.32 3.34
CA PRO A 419 16.35 -3.15 2.48
C PRO A 419 17.84 -2.92 2.15
N TYR A 420 18.11 -2.45 0.94
CA TYR A 420 19.38 -1.83 0.56
C TYR A 420 19.18 -0.32 0.41
N PHE A 421 19.92 0.45 1.20
CA PHE A 421 19.88 1.90 1.18
C PHE A 421 20.94 2.43 0.22
N GLN A 422 20.55 2.66 -1.04
CA GLN A 422 21.45 3.15 -2.08
C GLN A 422 22.16 4.46 -1.67
N PRO A 423 23.51 4.51 -1.73
CA PRO A 423 24.27 5.75 -1.52
C PRO A 423 23.81 6.86 -2.48
N GLY A 424 23.58 8.06 -1.96
CA GLY A 424 23.06 9.20 -2.73
C GLY A 424 21.55 9.20 -2.95
N TYR A 425 20.82 8.14 -2.58
CA TYR A 425 19.35 8.12 -2.50
C TYR A 425 18.87 8.12 -1.04
N TYR A 426 19.64 7.55 -0.11
CA TYR A 426 19.31 7.58 1.32
C TYR A 426 20.38 8.35 2.10
N PRO A 427 20.01 9.03 3.20
CA PRO A 427 20.96 9.58 4.15
C PRO A 427 21.99 8.56 4.63
N GLU A 428 23.24 9.03 4.79
CA GLU A 428 24.40 8.23 5.18
C GLU A 428 24.17 7.38 6.46
N ARG A 429 23.32 7.85 7.38
CA ARG A 429 22.90 7.10 8.58
C ARG A 429 22.24 5.75 8.26
N TYR A 430 21.50 5.63 7.15
CA TYR A 430 20.93 4.36 6.69
C TYR A 430 21.89 3.61 5.75
N VAL A 431 22.65 4.31 4.91
CA VAL A 431 23.66 3.69 4.01
C VAL A 431 24.65 2.84 4.83
N ARG A 432 25.05 3.29 6.02
CA ARG A 432 25.89 2.53 6.96
C ARG A 432 25.28 1.23 7.46
N LEU A 433 23.95 1.08 7.45
CA LEU A 433 23.26 -0.15 7.82
C LEU A 433 23.41 -1.24 6.75
N ASN A 434 23.82 -0.90 5.52
CA ASN A 434 23.93 -1.86 4.41
C ASN A 434 24.85 -3.04 4.73
N GLU A 435 25.97 -2.85 5.43
CA GLU A 435 26.85 -3.97 5.78
C GLU A 435 26.20 -4.91 6.82
N GLN A 436 25.37 -4.39 7.72
CA GLN A 436 24.58 -5.21 8.64
C GLN A 436 23.46 -5.95 7.91
N ASN A 437 22.76 -5.27 7.00
CA ASN A 437 21.70 -5.85 6.16
C ASN A 437 22.26 -6.94 5.23
N ARG A 438 23.42 -6.72 4.61
CA ARG A 438 24.13 -7.73 3.80
C ARG A 438 24.47 -8.97 4.63
N ARG A 439 24.99 -8.79 5.86
CA ARG A 439 25.28 -9.92 6.78
C ARG A 439 24.01 -10.68 7.15
N ARG A 440 22.91 -9.98 7.42
CA ARG A 440 21.60 -10.59 7.69
C ARG A 440 21.11 -11.43 6.50
N CYS A 441 21.23 -10.92 5.28
CA CYS A 441 20.90 -11.69 4.07
C CYS A 441 21.80 -12.92 3.92
N VAL A 442 23.11 -12.79 4.12
CA VAL A 442 24.03 -13.95 4.09
C VAL A 442 23.67 -14.97 5.17
N GLN A 443 23.16 -14.55 6.33
CA GLN A 443 22.68 -15.45 7.39
C GLN A 443 21.40 -16.20 6.98
N SER A 444 20.38 -15.53 6.43
CA SER A 444 19.17 -16.22 5.95
C SER A 444 19.51 -17.24 4.85
N VAL A 445 20.33 -16.86 3.86
CA VAL A 445 20.75 -17.76 2.77
C VAL A 445 21.57 -18.96 3.28
N ASN A 446 22.42 -18.79 4.30
CA ASN A 446 23.20 -19.90 4.84
C ASN A 446 22.34 -20.96 5.55
N ILE A 447 21.15 -20.60 6.05
CA ILE A 447 20.16 -21.57 6.55
C ILE A 447 19.67 -22.43 5.38
N PHE A 448 19.26 -21.81 4.27
CA PHE A 448 18.85 -22.52 3.05
C PHE A 448 19.98 -23.41 2.48
N LYS A 449 21.22 -22.91 2.37
CA LYS A 449 22.36 -23.72 1.89
C LYS A 449 22.67 -24.89 2.82
N ARG A 450 22.53 -24.75 4.14
CA ARG A 450 22.69 -25.89 5.07
C ARG A 450 21.61 -26.94 4.83
N CYS A 451 20.35 -26.56 4.69
CA CYS A 451 19.28 -27.50 4.35
C CYS A 451 19.55 -28.22 3.02
N PHE A 452 19.94 -27.48 1.96
CA PHE A 452 20.22 -28.06 0.64
C PHE A 452 21.46 -28.98 0.64
N VAL A 453 22.54 -28.62 1.32
CA VAL A 453 23.75 -29.46 1.43
C VAL A 453 23.53 -30.65 2.37
N ILE A 454 22.71 -30.54 3.41
CA ILE A 454 22.30 -31.69 4.25
C ILE A 454 21.42 -32.64 3.42
N TRP A 455 20.49 -32.12 2.62
CA TRP A 455 19.65 -32.90 1.72
C TRP A 455 20.50 -33.63 0.66
N MET A 456 21.41 -32.94 -0.03
CA MET A 456 22.33 -33.58 -0.99
C MET A 456 23.33 -34.54 -0.33
N LYS A 457 23.85 -34.26 0.87
CA LYS A 457 24.71 -35.22 1.61
C LYS A 457 23.92 -36.44 2.11
N SER A 458 22.63 -36.30 2.40
CA SER A 458 21.73 -37.42 2.66
C SER A 458 21.40 -38.22 1.38
N MET A 459 21.74 -37.71 0.19
CA MET A 459 21.55 -38.38 -1.10
C MET A 459 22.81 -39.06 -1.66
N HIS A 460 23.93 -39.14 -0.93
CA HIS A 460 25.14 -39.83 -1.41
C HIS A 460 25.36 -41.23 -0.81
N PHE A 461 24.68 -42.18 -1.47
CA PHE A 461 25.22 -43.47 -1.95
C PHE A 461 25.52 -44.62 -0.97
N LYS A 462 25.02 -45.82 -1.36
CA LYS A 462 25.36 -47.18 -0.86
C LYS A 462 24.67 -47.76 0.40
N GLN A 463 23.33 -47.73 0.52
CA GLN A 463 22.61 -48.88 1.16
C GLN A 463 21.08 -48.95 0.94
N PHE A 464 20.58 -48.86 -0.31
CA PHE A 464 19.13 -48.95 -0.57
C PHE A 464 18.71 -49.82 -1.79
N CYS A 465 19.45 -50.90 -2.07
CA CYS A 465 19.05 -51.90 -3.10
C CYS A 465 18.37 -53.17 -2.55
N HIS A 466 18.08 -53.25 -1.24
CA HIS A 466 17.54 -54.49 -0.64
C HIS A 466 16.31 -54.34 0.27
N PHE A 467 15.79 -53.14 0.53
CA PHE A 467 14.66 -52.95 1.46
C PHE A 467 13.39 -52.30 0.88
N THR A 468 13.39 -51.85 -0.38
CA THR A 468 12.21 -51.25 -1.03
C THR A 468 11.30 -52.24 -1.75
N ALA A 469 11.63 -53.54 -1.76
CA ALA A 469 10.79 -54.58 -2.37
C ALA A 469 9.61 -55.02 -1.47
N PHE A 470 9.71 -54.87 -0.14
CA PHE A 470 8.71 -55.41 0.80
C PHE A 470 7.67 -54.40 1.30
N SER A 471 7.97 -53.09 1.32
CA SER A 471 7.04 -52.08 1.84
C SER A 471 6.11 -51.46 0.79
N LEU A 472 6.45 -51.52 -0.51
CA LEU A 472 5.58 -51.00 -1.57
C LEU A 472 4.35 -51.88 -1.85
N ILE A 473 4.38 -53.17 -1.52
CA ILE A 473 3.26 -54.09 -1.76
C ILE A 473 2.10 -53.84 -0.76
N PHE A 474 2.37 -53.26 0.41
CA PHE A 474 1.36 -53.09 1.47
C PHE A 474 0.63 -51.73 1.44
N LEU A 475 1.12 -50.75 0.67
CA LEU A 475 0.54 -49.39 0.58
C LEU A 475 -0.21 -49.11 -0.74
N ILE A 476 -0.18 -50.04 -1.70
CA ILE A 476 -0.96 -49.94 -2.95
C ILE A 476 -2.45 -50.31 -2.73
N TYR A 477 -2.82 -50.87 -1.57
CA TYR A 477 -4.18 -51.39 -1.31
C TYR A 477 -5.13 -50.47 -0.53
N LEU A 478 -4.66 -49.33 0.00
CA LEU A 478 -5.47 -48.42 0.82
C LEU A 478 -5.08 -46.95 0.64
N THR A 479 -5.43 -46.36 -0.52
CA THR A 479 -6.19 -45.09 -0.67
C THR A 479 -6.11 -44.60 -2.12
N ASP A 480 -7.02 -45.06 -2.99
CA ASP A 480 -7.44 -44.26 -4.14
C ASP A 480 -8.30 -43.11 -3.62
N VAL A 481 -7.68 -41.97 -3.37
CA VAL A 481 -8.39 -40.69 -3.23
C VAL A 481 -8.17 -39.91 -4.51
N THR A 482 -9.03 -40.16 -5.49
CA THR A 482 -9.11 -39.40 -6.73
C THR A 482 -9.70 -38.02 -6.44
N PHE A 483 -8.84 -36.99 -6.42
CA PHE A 483 -9.30 -35.60 -6.39
C PHE A 483 -9.83 -35.22 -7.78
N GLY A 484 -11.16 -35.15 -7.92
CA GLY A 484 -11.80 -34.52 -9.08
C GLY A 484 -11.74 -33.00 -9.02
N PHE A 485 -11.67 -32.34 -10.18
CA PHE A 485 -11.72 -30.89 -10.29
C PHE A 485 -13.14 -30.39 -9.98
N SER A 486 -13.31 -29.65 -8.89
CA SER A 486 -14.60 -29.10 -8.47
C SER A 486 -14.45 -27.64 -8.08
N CYS A 487 -15.36 -26.79 -8.58
CA CYS A 487 -15.43 -25.39 -8.20
C CYS A 487 -16.08 -25.22 -6.81
N ASP A 488 -15.73 -24.13 -6.13
CA ASP A 488 -16.48 -23.67 -4.95
C ASP A 488 -17.99 -23.54 -5.29
N PRO A 489 -18.92 -23.88 -4.38
CA PRO A 489 -20.37 -23.79 -4.63
C PRO A 489 -20.89 -22.40 -5.09
N SER A 490 -20.14 -21.33 -4.83
CA SER A 490 -20.44 -19.97 -5.28
C SER A 490 -19.99 -19.68 -6.73
N LYS A 491 -19.10 -20.50 -7.28
CA LYS A 491 -18.54 -20.39 -8.64
C LYS A 491 -19.10 -21.48 -9.57
N LYS A 492 -19.02 -21.25 -10.87
CA LYS A 492 -19.43 -22.19 -11.92
C LYS A 492 -18.29 -22.47 -12.88
N LEU A 493 -18.28 -23.69 -13.41
CA LEU A 493 -17.29 -24.19 -14.35
C LEU A 493 -17.43 -23.53 -15.74
N ALA A 494 -16.35 -22.95 -16.23
CA ALA A 494 -16.20 -22.45 -17.60
C ALA A 494 -14.84 -22.89 -18.17
N PHE A 495 -14.58 -22.55 -19.43
CA PHE A 495 -13.29 -22.77 -20.08
C PHE A 495 -12.65 -21.44 -20.52
N SER A 496 -11.33 -21.34 -20.35
CA SER A 496 -10.47 -20.42 -21.12
C SER A 496 -9.91 -21.15 -22.35
N LYS A 497 -9.55 -20.40 -23.38
CA LYS A 497 -9.02 -20.90 -24.66
C LYS A 497 -7.74 -20.15 -25.02
N THR A 498 -6.69 -20.87 -25.43
CA THR A 498 -5.41 -20.31 -25.87
C THR A 498 -5.12 -20.82 -27.28
N LYS A 499 -4.94 -19.91 -28.25
CA LYS A 499 -4.74 -20.27 -29.68
C LYS A 499 -3.26 -20.35 -30.04
N ASN A 500 -2.88 -21.35 -30.85
CA ASN A 500 -1.52 -21.65 -31.28
C ASN A 500 -0.59 -22.08 -30.12
N PHE A 501 -1.16 -22.70 -29.08
CA PHE A 501 -0.45 -23.21 -27.92
C PHE A 501 -1.00 -24.58 -27.52
N ARG A 502 -0.18 -25.36 -26.82
CA ARG A 502 -0.55 -26.65 -26.22
C ARG A 502 0.06 -26.82 -24.82
N LEU A 503 -0.48 -27.76 -24.05
CA LEU A 503 0.17 -28.30 -22.85
C LEU A 503 0.72 -29.69 -23.16
N VAL A 504 1.97 -29.96 -22.73
CA VAL A 504 2.55 -31.31 -22.72
C VAL A 504 2.45 -31.86 -21.30
N ALA A 505 1.75 -32.98 -21.15
CA ALA A 505 1.57 -33.64 -19.87
C ALA A 505 1.72 -35.16 -20.00
N GLU A 506 2.33 -35.80 -19.00
CA GLU A 506 2.37 -37.25 -18.92
C GLU A 506 0.96 -37.80 -18.57
N GLY A 507 0.57 -38.91 -19.21
CA GLY A 507 -0.73 -39.55 -18.95
C GLY A 507 -1.94 -38.97 -19.70
N SER A 508 -1.75 -38.11 -20.70
CA SER A 508 -2.85 -37.59 -21.56
C SER A 508 -3.54 -38.68 -22.41
N GLU A 509 -4.86 -38.55 -22.63
CA GLU A 509 -5.63 -39.45 -23.51
C GLU A 509 -5.93 -38.81 -24.87
N LYS A 510 -5.48 -39.43 -25.97
CA LYS A 510 -5.70 -38.95 -27.35
C LYS A 510 -6.82 -39.68 -28.06
N GLY A 511 -7.78 -38.92 -28.60
CA GLY A 511 -8.89 -39.41 -29.40
C GLY A 511 -9.14 -38.56 -30.65
N HIS A 512 -9.91 -39.11 -31.58
CA HIS A 512 -10.41 -38.40 -32.75
C HIS A 512 -11.87 -37.99 -32.52
N VAL A 513 -12.19 -36.73 -32.79
CA VAL A 513 -13.50 -36.11 -32.53
C VAL A 513 -13.98 -35.38 -33.79
N LYS A 514 -15.29 -35.22 -33.95
CA LYS A 514 -15.89 -34.56 -35.12
C LYS A 514 -15.82 -33.04 -35.03
N SER A 515 -15.67 -32.50 -33.81
CA SER A 515 -15.56 -31.06 -33.56
C SER A 515 -15.03 -30.79 -32.15
N VAL A 516 -14.60 -29.55 -31.91
CA VAL A 516 -14.21 -29.07 -30.57
C VAL A 516 -15.34 -29.18 -29.53
N VAL A 517 -16.61 -29.17 -29.95
CA VAL A 517 -17.77 -29.31 -29.03
C VAL A 517 -17.80 -30.69 -28.39
N GLU A 518 -17.38 -31.74 -29.11
CA GLU A 518 -17.29 -33.10 -28.58
C GLU A 518 -16.13 -33.22 -27.57
N CYS A 519 -15.00 -32.55 -27.82
CA CYS A 519 -13.87 -32.47 -26.89
C CYS A 519 -14.21 -31.67 -25.62
N LEU A 520 -14.94 -30.55 -25.76
CA LEU A 520 -15.50 -29.78 -24.64
C LEU A 520 -16.46 -30.63 -23.79
N ASP A 521 -17.38 -31.36 -24.42
CA ASP A 521 -18.34 -32.24 -23.73
C ASP A 521 -17.65 -33.39 -22.99
N MET A 522 -16.65 -34.03 -23.62
CA MET A 522 -15.80 -35.05 -22.99
C MET A 522 -15.09 -34.52 -21.74
N CYS A 523 -14.44 -33.36 -21.83
CA CYS A 523 -13.74 -32.78 -20.67
C CYS A 523 -14.70 -32.22 -19.60
N TYR A 524 -15.84 -31.66 -20.00
CA TYR A 524 -16.84 -31.14 -19.07
C TYR A 524 -17.49 -32.24 -18.24
N LYS A 525 -17.77 -33.41 -18.85
CA LYS A 525 -18.35 -34.59 -18.17
C LYS A 525 -17.33 -35.42 -17.40
N ASN A 526 -16.03 -35.24 -17.66
CA ASN A 526 -14.97 -35.93 -16.94
C ASN A 526 -14.45 -35.05 -15.80
N ASP A 527 -14.82 -35.40 -14.56
CA ASP A 527 -14.39 -34.67 -13.34
C ASP A 527 -12.87 -34.68 -13.14
N GLN A 528 -12.13 -35.63 -13.72
CA GLN A 528 -10.67 -35.67 -13.66
C GLN A 528 -10.02 -34.79 -14.74
N CYS A 529 -10.70 -34.52 -15.86
CA CYS A 529 -10.15 -33.61 -16.89
C CYS A 529 -9.99 -32.21 -16.31
N ILE A 530 -8.82 -31.60 -16.50
CA ILE A 530 -8.55 -30.19 -16.11
C ILE A 530 -8.36 -29.33 -17.36
N SER A 531 -7.80 -29.89 -18.43
CA SER A 531 -7.56 -29.20 -19.68
C SER A 531 -7.57 -30.16 -20.87
N PHE A 532 -7.51 -29.63 -22.10
CA PHE A 532 -7.30 -30.42 -23.30
C PHE A 532 -6.62 -29.62 -24.41
N ASN A 533 -5.88 -30.31 -25.29
CA ASN A 533 -5.46 -29.76 -26.59
C ASN A 533 -6.45 -30.18 -27.67
N TYR A 534 -6.76 -29.28 -28.61
CA TYR A 534 -7.59 -29.57 -29.78
C TYR A 534 -6.93 -29.08 -31.06
N ARG A 535 -6.70 -30.00 -32.02
CA ARG A 535 -6.23 -29.64 -33.37
C ARG A 535 -7.33 -29.86 -34.41
N PRO A 536 -7.77 -28.82 -35.16
CA PRO A 536 -8.82 -28.95 -36.17
C PRO A 536 -8.38 -29.66 -37.46
N ASP A 537 -7.09 -29.72 -37.76
CA ASP A 537 -6.54 -30.30 -38.99
C ASP A 537 -6.59 -31.85 -38.99
N GLY A 538 -6.23 -32.45 -37.86
CA GLY A 538 -6.36 -33.89 -37.60
C GLY A 538 -7.65 -34.28 -36.89
N ASN A 539 -8.50 -33.31 -36.52
CA ASN A 539 -9.71 -33.51 -35.70
C ASN A 539 -9.37 -34.27 -34.38
N THR A 540 -8.23 -33.93 -33.76
CA THR A 540 -7.72 -34.63 -32.58
C THR A 540 -8.01 -33.88 -31.29
N CYS A 541 -8.47 -34.61 -30.28
CA CYS A 541 -8.69 -34.16 -28.91
C CYS A 541 -7.70 -34.91 -27.99
N GLU A 542 -6.97 -34.17 -27.14
CA GLU A 542 -6.04 -34.72 -26.14
C GLU A 542 -6.52 -34.26 -24.76
N ILE A 543 -7.15 -35.16 -24.01
CA ILE A 543 -7.67 -34.91 -22.65
C ILE A 543 -6.49 -34.95 -21.67
N ILE A 544 -6.42 -33.94 -20.79
CA ILE A 544 -5.29 -33.73 -19.88
C ILE A 544 -5.79 -33.54 -18.44
N TYR A 545 -5.22 -34.31 -17.51
CA TYR A 545 -5.55 -34.31 -16.08
C TYR A 545 -4.73 -33.30 -15.26
N ALA A 546 -4.18 -32.30 -15.94
CA ALA A 546 -3.38 -31.20 -15.40
C ALA A 546 -3.81 -29.87 -16.05
N GLY A 547 -3.44 -28.75 -15.45
CA GLY A 547 -3.64 -27.42 -16.00
C GLY A 547 -2.44 -26.54 -15.67
N VAL A 548 -2.32 -25.39 -16.33
CA VAL A 548 -1.22 -24.43 -16.08
C VAL A 548 -1.70 -23.30 -15.18
N SER A 549 -0.78 -22.74 -14.38
CA SER A 549 -1.06 -21.52 -13.63
C SER A 549 -0.84 -20.26 -14.50
N ARG A 550 0.17 -20.30 -15.38
CA ARG A 550 0.68 -19.16 -16.17
C ARG A 550 0.76 -19.50 -17.66
N GLY A 551 0.64 -18.53 -18.55
CA GLY A 551 0.70 -18.77 -20.00
C GLY A 551 2.08 -19.23 -20.48
N ALA A 552 3.15 -18.85 -19.76
CA ALA A 552 4.53 -19.26 -20.02
C ALA A 552 4.79 -20.78 -19.95
N GLU A 553 3.89 -21.53 -19.30
CA GLU A 553 4.00 -22.99 -19.16
C GLU A 553 3.51 -23.74 -20.43
N LEU A 554 2.96 -23.04 -21.42
CA LEU A 554 2.44 -23.62 -22.66
C LEU A 554 3.48 -23.59 -23.77
N GLU A 555 3.60 -24.69 -24.52
CA GLU A 555 4.42 -24.74 -25.73
C GLU A 555 3.67 -24.13 -26.91
N GLN A 556 4.35 -23.31 -27.71
CA GLN A 556 3.78 -22.74 -28.94
C GLN A 556 3.68 -23.83 -30.02
N GLU A 557 2.47 -24.02 -30.58
CA GLU A 557 2.21 -25.01 -31.63
C GLU A 557 1.14 -24.49 -32.60
N GLU A 558 1.51 -24.25 -33.85
CA GLU A 558 0.58 -23.72 -34.85
C GLU A 558 -0.64 -24.64 -35.07
N ALA A 559 -1.80 -23.99 -35.23
CA ALA A 559 -3.11 -24.61 -35.39
C ALA A 559 -3.61 -25.50 -34.23
N ASN A 560 -2.87 -25.57 -33.11
CA ASN A 560 -3.39 -26.16 -31.86
C ASN A 560 -4.19 -25.12 -31.05
N TYR A 561 -5.12 -25.60 -30.23
CA TYR A 561 -5.92 -24.80 -29.31
C TYR A 561 -5.96 -25.51 -27.95
N PHE A 562 -5.33 -24.90 -26.95
CA PHE A 562 -5.39 -25.35 -25.56
C PHE A 562 -6.62 -24.78 -24.86
N TYR A 563 -7.35 -25.63 -24.15
CA TYR A 563 -8.54 -25.24 -23.37
C TYR A 563 -8.38 -25.70 -21.92
N GLN A 564 -8.65 -24.84 -20.95
CA GLN A 564 -8.51 -25.15 -19.53
C GLN A 564 -9.76 -24.78 -18.74
N LYS A 565 -10.16 -25.65 -17.81
CA LYS A 565 -11.23 -25.40 -16.83
C LYS A 565 -10.86 -24.23 -15.91
N ILE A 566 -11.81 -23.31 -15.71
CA ILE A 566 -11.73 -22.17 -14.78
C ILE A 566 -13.05 -22.06 -14.00
N CYS A 567 -12.98 -21.56 -12.77
CA CYS A 567 -14.14 -21.36 -11.90
C CYS A 567 -14.50 -19.86 -11.82
N THR A 568 -15.72 -19.48 -12.24
CA THR A 568 -16.14 -18.06 -12.28
C THR A 568 -17.46 -17.80 -11.56
N GLU A 569 -17.60 -16.61 -10.97
CA GLU A 569 -18.77 -16.24 -10.14
C GLU A 569 -20.06 -15.97 -10.94
N SER A 570 -20.04 -16.02 -12.29
CA SER A 570 -21.23 -15.67 -13.08
C SER A 570 -21.31 -16.31 -14.48
N LEU A 571 -22.14 -17.34 -14.61
CA LEU A 571 -22.69 -17.85 -15.88
C LEU A 571 -24.22 -17.57 -15.92
N GLY A 572 -24.81 -16.94 -16.94
CA GLY A 572 -24.30 -16.58 -18.28
C GLY A 572 -24.03 -17.81 -19.15
N HIS A 573 -24.74 -18.05 -20.25
CA HIS A 573 -24.64 -19.30 -21.01
C HIS A 573 -23.31 -19.52 -21.80
N CYS A 574 -22.25 -18.77 -21.47
CA CYS A 574 -20.92 -18.79 -22.09
C CYS A 574 -20.02 -19.92 -21.55
N LEU A 575 -20.06 -21.11 -22.16
CA LEU A 575 -19.23 -22.25 -21.74
C LEU A 575 -17.72 -22.00 -21.92
N VAL A 576 -17.32 -21.26 -22.97
CA VAL A 576 -15.97 -20.73 -23.15
C VAL A 576 -16.07 -19.22 -22.95
N SER A 577 -15.38 -18.66 -21.96
CA SER A 577 -15.60 -17.27 -21.52
C SER A 577 -14.48 -16.30 -21.91
N PHE A 578 -13.25 -16.79 -22.13
CA PHE A 578 -12.09 -15.95 -22.41
C PHE A 578 -11.09 -16.59 -23.38
N ASN A 579 -10.64 -15.82 -24.38
CA ASN A 579 -9.44 -16.08 -25.17
C ASN A 579 -8.20 -15.52 -24.45
N ARG A 580 -7.30 -16.39 -24.00
CA ARG A 580 -6.00 -16.08 -23.39
C ARG A 580 -4.92 -15.92 -24.47
N ILE A 581 -4.03 -14.95 -24.27
CA ILE A 581 -2.78 -14.78 -25.01
C ILE A 581 -1.64 -14.67 -23.99
N PRO A 582 -0.72 -15.66 -23.93
CA PRO A 582 0.46 -15.59 -23.08
C PRO A 582 1.40 -14.45 -23.45
N GLN A 583 2.04 -13.85 -22.45
CA GLN A 583 3.13 -12.87 -22.61
C GLN A 583 2.76 -11.68 -23.50
N LEU A 584 1.52 -11.20 -23.38
CA LEU A 584 1.02 -10.03 -24.10
C LEU A 584 0.55 -8.96 -23.10
N GLN A 585 1.03 -7.74 -23.29
CA GLN A 585 0.57 -6.55 -22.57
C GLN A 585 -0.42 -5.77 -23.43
N PHE A 586 -1.33 -5.05 -22.78
CA PHE A 586 -2.28 -4.14 -23.43
C PHE A 586 -2.33 -2.83 -22.66
N ILE A 587 -1.84 -1.76 -23.29
CA ILE A 587 -1.50 -0.51 -22.60
C ILE A 587 -2.49 0.59 -22.96
N GLY A 588 -3.27 1.03 -21.96
CA GLY A 588 -4.29 2.08 -22.11
C GLY A 588 -5.72 1.57 -21.96
N TYR A 589 -6.67 2.49 -21.76
CA TYR A 589 -8.09 2.20 -21.51
C TYR A 589 -8.39 1.28 -20.30
N ALA A 590 -7.44 1.16 -19.37
CA ALA A 590 -7.67 0.63 -18.03
C ALA A 590 -8.79 1.42 -17.34
N ARG A 591 -9.80 0.71 -16.83
CA ARG A 591 -10.95 1.28 -16.12
C ARG A 591 -10.95 0.95 -14.64
N ASN A 592 -10.34 -0.16 -14.26
CA ASN A 592 -10.14 -0.54 -12.88
C ASN A 592 -8.86 -1.39 -12.78
N VAL A 593 -8.11 -1.21 -11.69
CA VAL A 593 -6.90 -1.98 -11.39
C VAL A 593 -7.09 -2.59 -10.02
N LEU A 594 -7.05 -3.92 -9.96
CA LEU A 594 -7.34 -4.72 -8.79
C LEU A 594 -6.06 -5.45 -8.40
N ARG A 595 -5.65 -5.37 -7.13
CA ARG A 595 -4.39 -5.93 -6.63
C ARG A 595 -4.66 -7.00 -5.59
N GLN A 596 -3.71 -7.92 -5.41
CA GLN A 596 -3.79 -9.02 -4.44
C GLN A 596 -5.02 -9.91 -4.66
N ILE A 597 -5.41 -10.12 -5.93
CA ILE A 597 -6.47 -11.07 -6.31
C ILE A 597 -5.93 -12.10 -7.28
N ASP A 598 -6.45 -13.32 -7.23
CA ASP A 598 -6.12 -14.36 -8.20
C ASP A 598 -6.77 -14.12 -9.58
N VAL A 599 -6.26 -14.82 -10.60
CA VAL A 599 -6.72 -14.68 -11.98
C VAL A 599 -8.19 -15.08 -12.16
N GLU A 600 -8.72 -16.07 -11.44
CA GLU A 600 -10.14 -16.45 -11.58
C GLU A 600 -11.08 -15.40 -10.99
N THR A 601 -10.71 -14.83 -9.85
CA THR A 601 -11.42 -13.71 -9.20
C THR A 601 -11.35 -12.45 -10.07
N CYS A 602 -10.21 -12.22 -10.74
CA CYS A 602 -10.04 -11.15 -11.73
C CYS A 602 -11.02 -11.31 -12.92
N LEU A 603 -11.01 -12.49 -13.57
CA LEU A 603 -11.90 -12.82 -14.68
C LEU A 603 -13.38 -12.77 -14.27
N SER A 604 -13.71 -13.23 -13.05
CA SER A 604 -15.07 -13.16 -12.47
C SER A 604 -15.57 -11.72 -12.31
N LYS A 605 -14.70 -10.80 -11.89
CA LYS A 605 -15.04 -9.38 -11.77
C LYS A 605 -15.27 -8.73 -13.13
N CYS A 606 -14.48 -9.08 -14.16
CA CYS A 606 -14.74 -8.64 -15.53
C CYS A 606 -16.14 -9.06 -16.02
N LEU A 607 -16.47 -10.35 -15.92
CA LEU A 607 -17.78 -10.90 -16.31
C LEU A 607 -18.95 -10.26 -15.54
N THR A 608 -18.75 -9.95 -14.26
CA THR A 608 -19.78 -9.35 -13.40
C THR A 608 -20.06 -7.90 -13.80
N ILE A 609 -19.00 -7.11 -14.04
CA ILE A 609 -19.09 -5.72 -14.50
C ILE A 609 -19.84 -5.66 -15.83
N SER A 610 -19.45 -6.48 -16.81
CA SER A 610 -20.07 -6.56 -18.15
C SER A 610 -21.58 -6.84 -18.15
N LYS A 611 -22.11 -7.53 -17.13
CA LYS A 611 -23.55 -7.82 -17.01
C LYS A 611 -24.33 -6.73 -16.27
N SER A 612 -23.65 -5.94 -15.44
CA SER A 612 -24.28 -4.96 -14.57
C SER A 612 -24.58 -3.64 -15.31
N ARG A 613 -25.86 -3.36 -15.59
CA ARG A 613 -26.31 -2.13 -16.28
C ARG A 613 -26.04 -0.81 -15.52
N GLY A 614 -25.37 -0.85 -14.37
CA GLY A 614 -25.06 0.30 -13.51
C GLY A 614 -23.57 0.58 -13.25
N ALA A 615 -22.63 -0.22 -13.77
CA ALA A 615 -21.20 -0.09 -13.44
C ALA A 615 -20.41 0.92 -14.30
N GLY A 616 -21.06 1.67 -15.19
CA GLY A 616 -20.44 2.76 -15.95
C GLY A 616 -19.57 2.36 -17.16
N TYR A 617 -19.18 1.09 -17.30
CA TYR A 617 -18.52 0.56 -18.50
C TYR A 617 -18.71 -0.96 -18.65
N ASN A 618 -18.46 -1.49 -19.86
CA ASN A 618 -18.40 -2.93 -20.14
C ASN A 618 -16.93 -3.38 -20.16
N CYS A 619 -16.58 -4.44 -19.43
CA CYS A 619 -15.24 -5.04 -19.46
C CYS A 619 -15.08 -5.91 -20.71
N LYS A 620 -14.20 -5.50 -21.64
CA LYS A 620 -13.93 -6.23 -22.90
C LYS A 620 -12.65 -7.06 -22.86
N SER A 621 -11.69 -6.69 -22.02
CA SER A 621 -10.48 -7.47 -21.84
C SER A 621 -9.86 -7.26 -20.46
N VAL A 622 -8.90 -8.13 -20.15
CA VAL A 622 -8.15 -8.18 -18.90
C VAL A 622 -6.67 -8.33 -19.22
N VAL A 623 -5.80 -7.64 -18.49
CA VAL A 623 -4.38 -7.99 -18.37
C VAL A 623 -4.13 -8.44 -16.95
N TYR A 624 -3.45 -9.57 -16.76
CA TYR A 624 -3.13 -10.11 -15.45
C TYR A 624 -1.62 -10.32 -15.29
N TYR A 625 -1.01 -9.60 -14.35
CA TYR A 625 0.41 -9.69 -14.00
C TYR A 625 0.56 -10.63 -12.81
N TYR A 626 1.16 -11.81 -13.06
CA TYR A 626 1.34 -12.84 -12.04
C TYR A 626 2.32 -12.45 -10.92
N PRO A 627 3.45 -11.74 -11.16
CA PRO A 627 4.36 -11.31 -10.09
C PRO A 627 3.66 -10.46 -9.02
N ASP A 628 2.82 -9.51 -9.44
CA ASP A 628 2.17 -8.54 -8.55
C ASP A 628 0.76 -8.96 -8.08
N SER A 629 0.23 -10.06 -8.65
CA SER A 629 -1.19 -10.42 -8.54
C SER A 629 -2.10 -9.24 -8.89
N GLU A 630 -1.74 -8.52 -9.96
CA GLU A 630 -2.43 -7.34 -10.45
C GLU A 630 -3.31 -7.68 -11.67
N CYS A 631 -4.53 -7.17 -11.64
CA CYS A 631 -5.59 -7.40 -12.59
C CYS A 631 -6.09 -6.06 -13.14
N ILE A 632 -5.78 -5.78 -14.40
CA ILE A 632 -6.24 -4.58 -15.11
C ILE A 632 -7.50 -4.95 -15.91
N LEU A 633 -8.61 -4.27 -15.63
CA LEU A 633 -9.88 -4.42 -16.36
C LEU A 633 -10.02 -3.29 -17.38
N ASN A 634 -10.17 -3.65 -18.67
CA ASN A 634 -10.19 -2.70 -19.78
C ASN A 634 -11.57 -2.59 -20.42
N SER A 635 -11.95 -1.39 -20.88
CA SER A 635 -13.16 -1.19 -21.70
C SER A 635 -12.97 -1.46 -23.19
N GLU A 636 -11.74 -1.77 -23.61
CA GLU A 636 -11.36 -2.10 -24.99
C GLU A 636 -10.59 -3.42 -25.03
N SER A 637 -10.35 -3.95 -26.24
CA SER A 637 -9.64 -5.21 -26.48
C SER A 637 -8.69 -5.06 -27.67
N ILE A 638 -7.83 -6.05 -27.91
CA ILE A 638 -6.90 -6.04 -29.05
C ILE A 638 -7.62 -5.97 -30.41
N GLU A 639 -8.86 -6.47 -30.49
CA GLU A 639 -9.66 -6.43 -31.71
C GLU A 639 -10.19 -5.01 -32.00
N SER A 640 -10.41 -4.18 -30.96
CA SER A 640 -10.84 -2.78 -31.11
C SER A 640 -9.69 -1.77 -31.09
N LYS A 641 -8.53 -2.13 -30.52
CA LYS A 641 -7.31 -1.30 -30.41
C LYS A 641 -6.02 -2.14 -30.56
N PRO A 642 -5.72 -2.69 -31.74
CA PRO A 642 -4.55 -3.56 -31.94
C PRO A 642 -3.22 -2.83 -31.65
N ASP A 643 -3.14 -1.54 -31.97
CA ASP A 643 -1.94 -0.70 -31.79
C ASP A 643 -1.50 -0.51 -30.32
N LEU A 644 -2.34 -0.92 -29.36
CA LEU A 644 -2.07 -0.85 -27.92
C LEU A 644 -1.62 -2.19 -27.33
N SER A 645 -1.48 -3.22 -28.16
CA SER A 645 -0.97 -4.53 -27.76
C SER A 645 0.52 -4.68 -28.10
N SER A 646 1.29 -5.20 -27.15
CA SER A 646 2.72 -5.46 -27.33
C SER A 646 3.11 -6.77 -26.63
N PRO A 647 4.09 -7.53 -27.16
CA PRO A 647 4.72 -8.61 -26.41
C PRO A 647 5.29 -8.09 -25.10
N ALA A 648 5.27 -8.91 -24.06
CA ALA A 648 5.81 -8.53 -22.77
C ALA A 648 7.34 -8.34 -22.83
N GLU A 649 7.83 -7.26 -22.23
CA GLU A 649 9.26 -7.06 -22.03
C GLU A 649 9.78 -8.02 -20.95
N ALA A 650 11.05 -8.44 -21.08
CA ALA A 650 11.62 -9.53 -20.27
C ALA A 650 11.75 -9.21 -18.76
N ASP A 651 11.60 -7.94 -18.40
CA ASP A 651 11.61 -7.40 -17.04
C ASP A 651 10.20 -7.33 -16.39
N THR A 652 9.14 -7.38 -17.20
CA THR A 652 7.74 -7.29 -16.72
C THR A 652 7.26 -8.59 -16.05
N GLY A 653 8.01 -9.69 -16.24
CA GLY A 653 7.67 -11.00 -15.70
C GLY A 653 6.45 -11.64 -16.37
N ASP A 654 5.91 -12.69 -15.73
CA ASP A 654 4.77 -13.43 -16.30
C ASP A 654 3.50 -12.57 -16.36
N VAL A 655 3.02 -12.30 -17.57
CA VAL A 655 1.78 -11.58 -17.84
C VAL A 655 0.95 -12.33 -18.88
N ASP A 656 -0.37 -12.41 -18.66
CA ASP A 656 -1.32 -12.91 -19.66
C ASP A 656 -2.39 -11.86 -19.94
N TYR A 657 -2.76 -11.74 -21.22
CA TYR A 657 -3.92 -10.99 -21.67
C TYR A 657 -5.10 -11.93 -21.93
N PHE A 658 -6.32 -11.47 -21.62
CA PHE A 658 -7.57 -12.21 -21.86
C PHE A 658 -8.62 -11.31 -22.54
N THR A 659 -9.06 -11.63 -23.76
CA THR A 659 -10.29 -11.03 -24.34
C THR A 659 -11.52 -11.69 -23.69
N ASN A 660 -12.53 -10.90 -23.34
CA ASN A 660 -13.83 -11.38 -22.83
C ASN A 660 -14.77 -11.68 -24.01
N ASP A 661 -14.82 -12.94 -24.44
CA ASP A 661 -15.65 -13.37 -25.58
C ASP A 661 -17.11 -13.70 -25.21
N CYS A 662 -17.50 -13.48 -23.94
CA CYS A 662 -18.87 -13.75 -23.46
C CYS A 662 -19.91 -12.68 -23.90
N THR A 663 -19.63 -11.93 -24.97
CA THR A 663 -20.56 -11.04 -25.66
C THR A 663 -20.73 -11.49 -27.11
N GLY A 664 -21.71 -12.34 -27.37
CA GLY A 664 -22.05 -12.74 -28.74
C GLY A 664 -23.01 -11.76 -29.41
N ASP A 665 -22.66 -11.30 -30.61
CA ASP A 665 -23.60 -10.66 -31.53
C ASP A 665 -24.42 -11.69 -32.30
N TRP A 666 -25.70 -11.41 -32.48
CA TRP A 666 -26.61 -12.17 -33.34
C TRP A 666 -26.34 -11.86 -34.81
N SER A 667 -26.40 -12.88 -35.68
CA SER A 667 -26.59 -12.64 -37.11
C SER A 667 -27.94 -11.97 -37.36
N GLU A 668 -28.06 -11.33 -38.54
CA GLU A 668 -29.36 -11.01 -39.11
C GLU A 668 -30.27 -12.25 -39.15
N TRP A 669 -31.58 -12.02 -39.02
CA TRP A 669 -32.57 -13.08 -39.08
C TRP A 669 -32.69 -13.65 -40.50
N SER A 670 -32.87 -14.97 -40.60
CA SER A 670 -33.27 -15.58 -41.86
C SER A 670 -34.62 -15.03 -42.34
N LYS A 671 -34.88 -15.17 -43.64
CA LYS A 671 -36.26 -15.03 -44.15
C LYS A 671 -37.16 -16.06 -43.45
N TRP A 672 -38.43 -15.71 -43.27
CA TRP A 672 -39.45 -16.64 -42.76
C TRP A 672 -39.60 -17.84 -43.69
N SER A 673 -39.77 -19.03 -43.10
CA SER A 673 -40.07 -20.25 -43.83
C SER A 673 -41.39 -20.16 -44.58
N VAL A 674 -41.59 -21.06 -45.55
CA VAL A 674 -42.94 -21.33 -46.08
C VAL A 674 -43.85 -21.80 -44.94
N CYS A 675 -45.16 -21.55 -45.06
CA CYS A 675 -46.15 -21.96 -44.08
C CYS A 675 -46.20 -23.50 -43.98
N ASN A 676 -46.06 -24.06 -42.78
CA ASN A 676 -46.18 -25.50 -42.56
C ASN A 676 -47.65 -25.95 -42.43
N SER A 677 -47.88 -27.27 -42.35
CA SER A 677 -49.23 -27.87 -42.22
C SER A 677 -50.03 -27.38 -41.01
N ASP A 678 -49.35 -26.84 -40.00
CA ASP A 678 -49.93 -26.41 -38.72
C ASP A 678 -50.15 -24.89 -38.66
N GLY A 679 -50.06 -24.21 -39.82
CA GLY A 679 -50.33 -22.78 -39.95
C GLY A 679 -49.21 -21.86 -39.42
N LYS A 680 -47.97 -22.35 -39.32
CA LYS A 680 -46.85 -21.60 -38.74
C LYS A 680 -45.70 -21.38 -39.74
N GLN A 681 -44.99 -20.27 -39.55
CA GLN A 681 -43.69 -19.99 -40.16
C GLN A 681 -42.65 -19.86 -39.05
N SER A 682 -41.41 -20.31 -39.29
CA SER A 682 -40.27 -20.02 -38.42
C SER A 682 -39.15 -19.30 -39.16
N ARG A 683 -38.31 -18.60 -38.40
CA ARG A 683 -37.04 -18.04 -38.86
C ARG A 683 -35.97 -18.24 -37.81
N THR A 684 -34.72 -18.33 -38.24
CA THR A 684 -33.58 -18.60 -37.34
C THR A 684 -32.48 -17.55 -37.53
N ARG A 685 -31.64 -17.42 -36.52
CA ARG A 685 -30.41 -16.63 -36.55
C ARG A 685 -29.30 -17.38 -35.84
N GLN A 686 -28.06 -17.12 -36.23
CA GLN A 686 -26.89 -17.75 -35.63
C GLN A 686 -26.22 -16.78 -34.66
N CYS A 687 -25.75 -17.30 -33.54
CA CYS A 687 -24.96 -16.53 -32.59
C CYS A 687 -23.48 -16.67 -32.96
N SER A 688 -22.75 -15.55 -33.03
CA SER A 688 -21.32 -15.51 -33.31
C SER A 688 -20.47 -16.34 -32.33
N VAL A 689 -20.90 -16.47 -31.07
CA VAL A 689 -20.26 -17.29 -30.03
C VAL A 689 -21.30 -18.20 -29.37
N TYR A 690 -21.19 -19.51 -29.55
CA TYR A 690 -22.18 -20.50 -29.09
C TYR A 690 -22.57 -20.29 -27.61
N GLY A 691 -23.86 -20.03 -27.37
CA GLY A 691 -24.42 -19.79 -26.03
C GLY A 691 -24.34 -18.35 -25.51
N SER A 692 -23.73 -17.39 -26.22
CA SER A 692 -23.40 -16.07 -25.64
C SER A 692 -24.34 -14.91 -26.03
N CYS A 693 -25.27 -15.10 -26.97
CA CYS A 693 -26.19 -14.06 -27.41
C CYS A 693 -27.52 -14.09 -26.61
N PRO A 694 -28.05 -12.95 -26.12
CA PRO A 694 -29.30 -12.92 -25.35
C PRO A 694 -30.56 -12.96 -26.25
N GLY A 695 -31.53 -13.81 -25.87
CA GLY A 695 -32.82 -13.96 -26.56
C GLY A 695 -32.95 -15.24 -27.38
N GLU A 696 -34.07 -15.41 -28.09
CA GLU A 696 -34.33 -16.65 -28.84
C GLU A 696 -33.51 -16.76 -30.13
N LYS A 697 -33.05 -17.97 -30.45
CA LYS A 697 -32.34 -18.32 -31.70
C LYS A 697 -33.29 -18.61 -32.88
N GLU A 698 -34.53 -18.94 -32.57
CA GLU A 698 -35.60 -19.27 -33.50
C GLU A 698 -36.86 -18.53 -33.07
N GLU A 699 -37.55 -17.95 -34.03
CA GLU A 699 -38.83 -17.26 -33.81
C GLU A 699 -39.91 -17.98 -34.62
N ILE A 700 -41.09 -18.18 -34.03
CA ILE A 700 -42.21 -18.89 -34.67
C ILE A 700 -43.45 -18.02 -34.58
N ARG A 701 -44.13 -17.81 -35.71
CA ARG A 701 -45.39 -17.05 -35.79
C ARG A 701 -46.45 -17.81 -36.60
N GLN A 702 -47.71 -17.39 -36.42
CA GLN A 702 -48.81 -17.80 -37.30
C GLN A 702 -48.59 -17.19 -38.70
N CYS A 703 -48.96 -17.91 -39.75
CA CYS A 703 -48.83 -17.44 -41.12
C CYS A 703 -49.71 -16.20 -41.36
N GLU A 704 -49.11 -15.11 -41.85
CA GLU A 704 -49.86 -13.92 -42.26
C GLU A 704 -50.65 -14.24 -43.53
N SER A 705 -51.94 -13.88 -43.56
CA SER A 705 -52.75 -13.98 -44.78
C SER A 705 -52.33 -12.91 -45.79
N GLU A 706 -52.42 -13.25 -47.09
CA GLU A 706 -51.85 -12.49 -48.22
C GLU A 706 -52.55 -11.14 -48.51
N SER A 707 -52.57 -10.20 -47.56
CA SER A 707 -53.30 -8.92 -47.71
C SER A 707 -52.49 -7.63 -47.48
N SER A 708 -51.17 -7.71 -47.23
CA SER A 708 -50.34 -6.52 -46.92
C SER A 708 -48.96 -6.46 -47.60
N LEU A 709 -48.71 -7.25 -48.65
CA LEU A 709 -47.54 -7.10 -49.53
C LEU A 709 -47.89 -6.36 -50.82
N THR A 710 -47.98 -5.03 -50.77
CA THR A 710 -47.60 -4.11 -51.88
C THR A 710 -47.86 -2.65 -51.50
N LYS A 711 -46.78 -1.86 -51.37
CA LYS A 711 -46.65 -0.58 -52.09
C LYS A 711 -45.21 -0.06 -52.05
N THR A 712 -44.74 0.31 -53.22
CA THR A 712 -43.38 0.77 -53.57
C THR A 712 -43.29 2.29 -53.45
N GLU A 713 -42.10 2.84 -53.74
CA GLU A 713 -41.82 4.25 -54.09
C GLU A 713 -41.77 5.28 -52.93
N SER A 714 -40.95 6.34 -52.98
CA SER A 714 -39.80 6.65 -53.85
C SER A 714 -38.94 7.78 -53.24
N THR A 715 -37.84 8.14 -53.89
CA THR A 715 -36.86 9.18 -53.49
C THR A 715 -37.38 10.62 -53.59
N SER A 716 -36.96 11.53 -52.68
CA SER A 716 -36.14 12.74 -52.99
C SER A 716 -36.40 14.00 -52.10
N VAL A 717 -35.28 14.62 -51.68
CA VAL A 717 -34.98 16.08 -51.58
C VAL A 717 -35.74 17.02 -50.60
N THR A 718 -34.88 17.82 -49.92
CA THR A 718 -34.99 18.97 -48.98
C THR A 718 -35.93 20.13 -49.38
N PRO A 719 -36.41 21.03 -48.44
CA PRO A 719 -35.55 21.94 -47.65
C PRO A 719 -35.95 22.38 -46.20
N ASP A 720 -34.93 22.94 -45.52
CA ASP A 720 -34.87 23.73 -44.26
C ASP A 720 -35.68 25.06 -44.28
N PRO A 721 -35.78 25.92 -43.21
CA PRO A 721 -34.93 26.08 -41.98
C PRO A 721 -35.76 26.10 -40.64
N VAL A 722 -35.34 26.53 -39.42
CA VAL A 722 -34.52 27.67 -38.89
C VAL A 722 -33.82 27.33 -37.53
N SER A 723 -33.03 28.27 -37.00
CA SER A 723 -32.18 28.36 -35.78
C SER A 723 -32.87 28.13 -34.40
N GLU A 724 -32.19 28.01 -33.24
CA GLU A 724 -30.88 28.51 -32.74
C GLU A 724 -30.13 27.47 -31.83
N SER A 725 -29.04 27.85 -31.15
CA SER A 725 -27.64 27.82 -31.62
C SER A 725 -26.66 28.41 -30.58
N CYS A 726 -25.84 27.59 -29.89
CA CYS A 726 -24.70 28.03 -29.05
C CYS A 726 -23.55 26.98 -29.03
N PRO A 727 -22.29 27.36 -28.72
CA PRO A 727 -21.22 27.26 -29.73
C PRO A 727 -20.13 26.16 -29.53
N PRO A 728 -19.33 25.86 -30.58
CA PRO A 728 -18.26 24.85 -30.54
C PRO A 728 -16.86 25.39 -30.16
N LYS A 729 -15.97 24.45 -29.79
CA LYS A 729 -14.54 24.69 -29.47
C LYS A 729 -13.70 25.05 -30.70
N PRO A 730 -12.62 25.85 -30.55
CA PRO A 730 -11.67 26.11 -31.64
C PRO A 730 -10.75 24.90 -31.90
N ILE A 731 -10.49 24.64 -33.18
CA ILE A 731 -9.46 23.72 -33.68
C ILE A 731 -8.26 24.57 -34.12
N TYR A 732 -7.03 24.15 -33.80
CA TYR A 732 -5.83 24.64 -34.47
C TYR A 732 -5.05 23.51 -35.12
N LYS A 733 -4.51 23.78 -36.31
CA LYS A 733 -3.82 22.83 -37.19
C LYS A 733 -2.30 22.82 -36.94
N PRO A 734 -1.59 21.73 -37.31
CA PRO A 734 -0.12 21.70 -37.28
C PRO A 734 0.50 22.54 -38.41
N CYS A 735 1.75 22.95 -38.21
CA CYS A 735 2.62 23.53 -39.24
C CYS A 735 3.97 22.80 -39.27
N GLU A 736 4.50 22.57 -40.48
CA GLU A 736 5.86 22.07 -40.74
C GLU A 736 6.66 23.08 -41.57
N SER A 737 8.00 22.97 -41.50
CA SER A 737 9.04 23.70 -42.27
C SER A 737 9.15 25.22 -41.96
N CYS A 738 10.33 25.79 -41.69
CA CYS A 738 11.54 25.77 -42.53
C CYS A 738 12.87 25.93 -41.77
N SER A 739 13.94 25.72 -42.52
CA SER A 739 15.36 25.57 -42.17
C SER A 739 16.17 26.78 -41.67
N SER A 740 17.17 26.45 -40.82
CA SER A 740 18.61 26.85 -40.86
C SER A 740 19.15 28.14 -40.22
N VAL A 741 20.35 27.97 -39.60
CA VAL A 741 21.40 28.96 -39.21
C VAL A 741 20.98 29.93 -38.07
N ASP A 742 21.55 29.90 -36.86
CA ASP A 742 22.98 30.10 -36.49
C ASP A 742 23.35 29.45 -35.12
N GLN A 743 24.64 29.17 -34.89
CA GLN A 743 25.19 28.81 -33.57
C GLN A 743 25.78 30.04 -32.84
N PRO A 744 25.93 29.95 -31.51
CA PRO A 744 27.30 30.10 -31.00
C PRO A 744 27.71 29.00 -30.02
N GLU A 745 28.99 28.63 -30.11
CA GLU A 745 29.67 27.70 -29.20
C GLU A 745 29.83 28.29 -27.79
N ILE A 746 29.62 27.49 -26.75
CA ILE A 746 30.33 27.67 -25.47
C ILE A 746 30.94 26.33 -25.05
N SER A 747 32.20 26.20 -25.46
CA SER A 747 33.31 25.47 -24.86
C SER A 747 33.05 24.60 -23.63
N ALA A 748 33.39 23.32 -23.73
CA ALA A 748 33.67 22.48 -22.57
C ALA A 748 34.91 23.01 -21.80
N ILE A 749 34.85 23.02 -20.47
CA ILE A 749 36.01 23.24 -19.60
C ILE A 749 36.24 22.00 -18.74
N PHE A 750 37.23 21.20 -19.13
CA PHE A 750 37.92 20.25 -18.26
C PHE A 750 38.96 21.01 -17.43
N ILE A 751 38.91 20.93 -16.10
CA ILE A 751 40.07 21.15 -15.21
C ILE A 751 40.04 20.06 -14.11
N PRO A 752 41.19 19.48 -13.71
CA PRO A 752 41.23 18.12 -13.19
C PRO A 752 41.41 18.00 -11.67
N VAL A 753 41.37 16.73 -11.23
CA VAL A 753 41.90 16.23 -9.96
C VAL A 753 43.32 16.75 -9.69
N SER A 754 43.58 17.17 -8.46
CA SER A 754 44.93 17.26 -7.88
C SER A 754 44.96 16.49 -6.56
N ASN A 755 45.98 15.65 -6.38
CA ASN A 755 46.27 14.98 -5.12
C ASN A 755 46.97 15.96 -4.16
N GLU A 756 46.58 15.94 -2.88
CA GLU A 756 47.48 15.88 -1.71
C GLU A 756 46.71 15.33 -0.49
#